data_AF-A0A820VSY7-F1
#
_entry.id   AF-A0A820VSY7-F1
#
_cell.length_a   1.000
_cell.length_b   1.000
_cell.length_c   1.000
_cell.angle_alpha   90.00
_cell.angle_beta   90.00
_cell.angle_gamma   90.00
#
_symmetry.space_group_name_H-M   'P 1'
#
loop_
_entity.id
_entity.type
_entity.pdbx_description
1 polymer ?
#
loop_
_entity_poly.entity_id
_entity_poly.type
_entity_poly.pdbx_seq_one_letter_code
_entity_poly.pdbx_strand_id
1 'polypeptide(L)'
;MPLRKYFDAFLNAAVGNVPEANEPALINLKRIAIDQSGSIGSFYNACEDNITGRLNATVKPEIRKSLQQIVCKLTKGRVAECQNLLKFADIDHQLRLSICLELIRVTGIASVINNPPLIDDHTRLFYIYQESSIEFYENDLHKLKKSVKLSTCETFATHIITEIVLGIHLLLVLRLPLGYENPIDMFLQKWKENLLNSKPMVKIDAQLKTLLDKVLSTTVYSNIDALTKMKNLPDIYEKLIKLQTNDNEHKKLKYVLCPIRWLFDRHGVNLPDFISCQPEEVENLEHYLMQQKSELKLLNFRINHDLSELLQGSCQSVFKTITEELSKLQALHMNDIERLKTVVLKIRKGIIPLSSLEKQVSLDPPIDIQQLIKNITTRAKELEFRVKRIKQMRENGFEYCDVENLGITDQLKENRIRDMLLGNDSRKVILFSNDELMKSDELTFTELYSEMIEKRKKNPGICLVYADFTSSTYKLEKTLIVLSDDLKEKQNQSQSPSTVNNIREKSPSPPQPSLQQTSSQSLDQTLPISSSSNEFINILLLGESGVGKSTFINAFANYLHFESLDEAEKGKPIVIIPVSFEIALNDNFDEKTIKFGEFDSNENHNNAGQSVTQQCKSYAFNISNERKLRIIDTPGFGDTRGDNQDNLNMEEIFAFLHNINYLNGICLLFKPEVVKLNPYLQSCCSQLFQYFGENILDHFIFCFTNARSTFFAPGNTRPLLEEFFSSFHEKKIPLKKTNTFCFDSESFRYLVAMQDSFEFYSTEREEIEQSWLRSVTESKRFSNFLCKQSSYRKNIEWQSMEDARFQINFMIRPIVETMRNVLRNIILFDLHASIKLSAKPAIPSSTICYKCSRQPGKYDRFWILPDHLHNPPKM
;
A
#
# COMPACT_ATOMS: atom_id res chain seq x y z
N MET A 1 -10.62 -1.42 27.28
CA MET A 1 -9.81 -2.19 28.25
C MET A 1 -8.52 -1.51 28.77
N PRO A 2 -8.05 -0.31 28.35
CA PRO A 2 -6.81 0.26 28.91
C PRO A 2 -7.00 1.07 30.20
N LEU A 3 -8.19 1.65 30.44
CA LEU A 3 -8.47 2.50 31.61
C LEU A 3 -8.35 1.79 32.96
N ARG A 4 -8.72 0.50 33.03
CA ARG A 4 -8.69 -0.27 34.28
C ARG A 4 -7.27 -0.44 34.82
N LYS A 5 -6.28 -0.62 33.94
CA LYS A 5 -4.87 -0.78 34.31
C LYS A 5 -4.27 0.49 34.93
N TYR A 6 -4.73 1.66 34.47
CA TYR A 6 -4.33 2.95 35.04
C TYR A 6 -5.08 3.27 36.34
N PHE A 7 -6.34 2.87 36.45
CA PHE A 7 -7.14 3.03 37.67
C PHE A 7 -6.63 2.13 38.81
N ASP A 8 -6.24 0.89 38.49
CA ASP A 8 -5.64 -0.04 39.45
C ASP A 8 -4.25 0.42 39.90
N ALA A 9 -3.46 1.01 39.00
CA ALA A 9 -2.16 1.62 39.36
C ALA A 9 -2.31 2.85 40.28
N PHE A 10 -3.37 3.66 40.08
CA PHE A 10 -3.69 4.81 40.93
C PHE A 10 -4.20 4.37 42.32
N LEU A 11 -5.04 3.34 42.39
CA LEU A 11 -5.52 2.78 43.67
C LEU A 11 -4.40 2.10 44.47
N ASN A 12 -3.47 1.41 43.81
CA ASN A 12 -2.31 0.79 44.46
C ASN A 12 -1.31 1.83 45.00
N ALA A 13 -1.27 3.04 44.43
CA ALA A 13 -0.47 4.14 44.95
C ALA A 13 -1.16 4.88 46.13
N ALA A 14 -2.49 4.83 46.20
CA ALA A 14 -3.28 5.55 47.20
C ALA A 14 -3.55 4.74 48.49
N VAL A 15 -3.54 3.40 48.43
CA VAL A 15 -3.79 2.53 49.58
C VAL A 15 -2.46 1.92 50.03
N GLY A 16 -1.78 2.63 50.92
CA GLY A 16 -0.52 2.18 51.51
C GLY A 16 -0.64 0.80 52.17
N ASN A 17 0.12 -0.15 51.65
CA ASN A 17 0.75 -1.20 52.45
C ASN A 17 2.20 -1.25 51.98
N VAL A 18 3.11 -0.80 52.84
CA VAL A 18 4.56 -0.90 52.65
C VAL A 18 4.93 -2.38 52.74
N PRO A 19 5.40 -3.03 51.67
CA PRO A 19 6.11 -4.30 51.81
C PRO A 19 7.53 -4.00 52.29
N GLU A 20 8.04 -4.88 53.14
CA GLU A 20 9.39 -4.81 53.70
C GLU A 20 10.46 -4.55 52.62
N ALA A 21 11.42 -3.72 52.98
CA ALA A 21 12.44 -3.18 52.10
C ALA A 21 13.34 -4.26 51.46
N ASN A 22 13.71 -4.00 50.19
CA ASN A 22 14.89 -4.48 49.47
C ASN A 22 14.86 -5.83 48.70
N GLU A 23 13.93 -6.04 47.78
CA GLU A 23 14.23 -6.75 46.52
C GLU A 23 13.56 -6.00 45.34
N PRO A 24 14.29 -5.66 44.24
CA PRO A 24 13.69 -5.02 43.07
C PRO A 24 12.64 -5.95 42.43
N ALA A 25 11.53 -5.40 41.96
CA ALA A 25 10.49 -6.17 41.28
C ALA A 25 11.09 -6.90 40.05
N LEU A 26 11.11 -8.23 40.09
CA LEU A 26 11.61 -9.06 39.00
C LEU A 26 10.69 -8.94 37.78
N ILE A 27 11.21 -8.35 36.70
CA ILE A 27 10.52 -8.31 35.41
C ILE A 27 10.75 -9.66 34.73
N ASN A 28 9.72 -10.52 34.76
CA ASN A 28 9.76 -11.81 34.07
C ASN A 28 9.60 -11.61 32.55
N LEU A 29 10.50 -12.21 31.78
CA LEU A 29 10.43 -12.27 30.32
C LEU A 29 9.43 -13.36 29.91
N LYS A 30 8.64 -13.13 28.86
CA LYS A 30 7.68 -14.10 28.32
C LYS A 30 8.05 -14.44 26.88
N ARG A 31 8.10 -15.73 26.55
CA ARG A 31 8.44 -16.24 25.21
C ARG A 31 7.45 -17.29 24.76
N ILE A 32 7.00 -17.24 23.50
CA ILE A 32 6.26 -18.37 22.92
C ILE A 32 7.19 -19.59 22.89
N ALA A 33 6.70 -20.75 23.33
CA ALA A 33 7.46 -21.98 23.41
C ALA A 33 7.59 -22.63 22.02
N ILE A 34 8.52 -22.14 21.20
CA ILE A 34 8.81 -22.72 19.88
C ILE A 34 9.53 -24.07 20.03
N ASP A 35 10.59 -24.09 20.85
CA ASP A 35 11.25 -25.32 21.26
C ASP A 35 10.41 -26.01 22.35
N GLN A 36 9.82 -27.16 22.02
CA GLN A 36 8.97 -27.92 22.93
C GLN A 36 9.77 -28.74 23.97
N SER A 37 11.11 -28.73 23.94
CA SER A 37 11.95 -29.50 24.88
C SER A 37 12.03 -28.86 26.28
N GLY A 38 11.76 -27.56 26.40
CA GLY A 38 11.90 -26.82 27.66
C GLY A 38 10.96 -27.29 28.76
N SER A 39 11.47 -27.41 29.97
CA SER A 39 10.73 -27.82 31.17
C SER A 39 10.97 -26.84 32.31
N ILE A 40 10.12 -26.87 33.34
CA ILE A 40 10.34 -26.06 34.53
C ILE A 40 11.74 -26.33 35.12
N GLY A 41 12.47 -25.26 35.40
CA GLY A 41 13.87 -25.28 35.83
C GLY A 41 14.90 -25.38 34.69
N SER A 42 14.48 -25.37 33.43
CA SER A 42 15.43 -25.32 32.30
C SER A 42 16.09 -23.96 32.21
N PHE A 43 17.38 -23.95 31.93
CA PHE A 43 18.14 -22.74 31.65
C PHE A 43 17.87 -22.26 30.22
N TYR A 44 17.76 -20.94 30.07
CA TYR A 44 17.42 -20.30 28.81
C TYR A 44 18.42 -19.19 28.51
N ASN A 45 18.96 -19.17 27.30
CA ASN A 45 19.77 -18.07 26.79
C ASN A 45 18.89 -17.17 25.92
N ALA A 46 18.39 -16.08 26.50
CA ALA A 46 17.55 -15.11 25.79
C ALA A 46 18.28 -14.35 24.66
N CYS A 47 19.62 -14.40 24.58
CA CYS A 47 20.34 -13.79 23.47
C CYS A 47 20.14 -14.58 22.16
N GLU A 48 20.17 -15.92 22.27
CA GLU A 48 20.09 -16.88 21.16
C GLU A 48 18.72 -17.58 21.09
N ASP A 49 17.85 -17.34 22.08
CA ASP A 49 16.54 -17.97 22.27
C ASP A 49 16.59 -19.52 22.28
N ASN A 50 17.62 -20.09 22.93
CA ASN A 50 17.81 -21.54 23.06
C ASN A 50 17.84 -22.02 24.53
N ILE A 51 17.57 -23.31 24.72
CA ILE A 51 17.66 -23.99 26.02
C ILE A 51 19.05 -24.61 26.14
N THR A 52 19.78 -24.26 27.20
CA THR A 52 21.20 -24.63 27.36
C THR A 52 21.42 -25.75 28.37
N GLY A 53 20.41 -26.07 29.19
CA GLY A 53 20.51 -27.10 30.23
C GLY A 53 19.33 -27.04 31.19
N ARG A 54 19.46 -27.70 32.35
CA ARG A 54 18.43 -27.70 33.39
C ARG A 54 19.03 -27.77 34.77
N LEU A 55 18.39 -27.10 35.72
CA LEU A 55 18.67 -27.25 37.13
C LEU A 55 18.31 -28.67 37.59
N ASN A 56 19.25 -29.34 38.25
CA ASN A 56 19.00 -30.62 38.92
C ASN A 56 18.19 -30.39 40.20
N ALA A 57 16.90 -30.08 40.05
CA ALA A 57 15.98 -29.89 41.17
C ALA A 57 15.27 -31.22 41.50
N THR A 58 15.18 -31.54 42.78
CA THR A 58 14.38 -32.66 43.32
C THR A 58 12.89 -32.32 43.46
N VAL A 59 12.52 -31.04 43.31
CA VAL A 59 11.15 -30.54 43.49
C VAL A 59 10.34 -30.74 42.22
N LYS A 60 9.21 -31.45 42.34
CA LYS A 60 8.26 -31.65 41.24
C LYS A 60 7.43 -30.38 41.03
N PRO A 61 7.20 -29.95 39.77
CA PRO A 61 6.33 -28.83 39.47
C PRO A 61 4.87 -29.18 39.77
N GLU A 62 4.08 -28.17 40.09
CA GLU A 62 2.64 -28.27 40.28
C GLU A 62 1.89 -27.80 39.04
N ILE A 63 0.65 -28.26 38.87
CA ILE A 63 -0.19 -27.94 37.72
C ILE A 63 -1.50 -27.35 38.22
N ARG A 64 -1.84 -26.16 37.74
CA ARG A 64 -3.16 -25.55 37.93
C ARG A 64 -3.88 -25.34 36.61
N LYS A 65 -5.21 -25.35 36.64
CA LYS A 65 -6.02 -24.91 35.48
C LYS A 65 -5.85 -23.41 35.29
N SER A 66 -5.65 -22.98 34.05
CA SER A 66 -5.59 -21.56 33.70
C SER A 66 -7.00 -20.96 33.70
N LEU A 67 -7.10 -19.65 33.92
CA LEU A 67 -8.29 -18.89 33.53
C LEU A 67 -8.33 -18.95 32.00
N GLN A 68 -9.16 -19.83 31.43
CA GLN A 68 -9.17 -20.15 30.00
C GLN A 68 -9.24 -18.89 29.12
N GLN A 69 -8.07 -18.42 28.68
CA GLN A 69 -7.97 -17.32 27.74
C GLN A 69 -8.03 -17.91 26.34
N ILE A 70 -9.09 -17.58 25.59
CA ILE A 70 -9.25 -17.94 24.19
C ILE A 70 -9.17 -16.67 23.36
N VAL A 71 -8.22 -16.65 22.42
CA VAL A 71 -8.09 -15.63 21.38
C VAL A 71 -8.34 -16.31 20.04
N CYS A 72 -9.25 -15.76 19.25
CA CYS A 72 -9.56 -16.27 17.92
C CYS A 72 -9.71 -15.11 16.92
N LYS A 73 -8.99 -15.17 15.80
CA LYS A 73 -9.02 -14.14 14.73
C LYS A 73 -9.34 -14.80 13.39
N LEU A 74 -10.13 -14.10 12.58
CA LEU A 74 -10.44 -14.47 11.19
C LEU A 74 -10.19 -13.23 10.34
N THR A 75 -9.29 -13.36 9.37
CA THR A 75 -8.86 -12.24 8.50
C THR A 75 -8.82 -12.70 7.04
N LYS A 76 -9.29 -11.84 6.14
CA LYS A 76 -9.16 -12.04 4.68
C LYS A 76 -7.73 -11.70 4.25
N GLY A 77 -7.25 -12.30 3.16
CA GLY A 77 -5.95 -11.92 2.61
C GLY A 77 -5.92 -10.46 2.13
N ARG A 78 -4.70 -9.96 1.83
CA ARG A 78 -4.37 -8.56 1.47
C ARG A 78 -4.60 -7.48 2.53
N VAL A 79 -5.01 -7.82 3.74
CA VAL A 79 -5.00 -6.87 4.87
C VAL A 79 -3.56 -6.65 5.35
N ALA A 80 -3.20 -5.42 5.75
CA ALA A 80 -1.86 -5.07 6.23
C ALA A 80 -1.35 -6.01 7.36
N GLU A 81 -2.26 -6.48 8.22
CA GLU A 81 -1.95 -7.43 9.31
C GLU A 81 -1.37 -8.76 8.81
N CYS A 82 -1.65 -9.16 7.57
CA CYS A 82 -1.17 -10.42 6.97
C CYS A 82 0.26 -10.32 6.43
N GLN A 83 0.87 -9.13 6.39
CA GLN A 83 2.23 -8.94 5.87
C GLN A 83 3.30 -9.60 6.78
N ASN A 84 3.07 -9.60 8.10
CA ASN A 84 3.96 -10.24 9.07
C ASN A 84 3.19 -11.31 9.85
N LEU A 85 3.20 -12.54 9.30
CA LEU A 85 2.47 -13.65 9.92
C LEU A 85 3.01 -14.08 11.28
N LEU A 86 4.29 -13.81 11.59
CA LEU A 86 4.82 -14.04 12.93
C LEU A 86 4.17 -13.08 13.94
N LYS A 87 4.01 -11.80 13.57
CA LYS A 87 3.29 -10.80 14.37
C LYS A 87 1.81 -11.18 14.50
N PHE A 88 1.20 -11.63 13.42
CA PHE A 88 -0.19 -12.09 13.41
C PHE A 88 -0.42 -13.26 14.38
N ALA A 89 0.57 -14.17 14.46
CA ALA A 89 0.60 -15.30 15.37
C ALA A 89 1.03 -14.95 16.82
N ASP A 90 0.99 -13.67 17.20
CA ASP A 90 1.29 -13.17 18.56
C ASP A 90 2.68 -13.56 19.08
N ILE A 91 3.66 -13.68 18.18
CA ILE A 91 5.07 -13.90 18.53
C ILE A 91 5.69 -12.54 18.87
N ASP A 92 6.32 -12.44 20.04
CA ASP A 92 6.92 -11.18 20.51
C ASP A 92 8.10 -10.73 19.63
N HIS A 93 8.33 -9.42 19.54
CA HIS A 93 9.32 -8.81 18.64
C HIS A 93 10.74 -9.37 18.79
N GLN A 94 11.18 -9.75 19.99
CA GLN A 94 12.52 -10.34 20.18
C GLN A 94 12.59 -11.73 19.55
N LEU A 95 11.58 -12.56 19.80
CA LEU A 95 11.54 -13.90 19.25
C LEU A 95 11.31 -13.88 17.73
N ARG A 96 10.52 -12.91 17.22
CA ARG A 96 10.38 -12.67 15.77
C ARG A 96 11.73 -12.38 15.13
N LEU A 97 12.52 -11.50 15.73
CA LEU A 97 13.88 -11.20 15.24
C LEU A 97 14.77 -12.44 15.23
N SER A 98 14.68 -13.29 16.27
CA SER A 98 15.42 -14.55 16.33
C SER A 98 15.01 -15.56 15.26
N ILE A 99 13.73 -15.61 14.90
CA ILE A 99 13.22 -16.44 13.80
C ILE A 99 13.71 -15.89 12.45
N CYS A 100 13.64 -14.56 12.25
CA CYS A 100 14.08 -13.92 11.02
C CYS A 100 15.58 -14.05 10.78
N LEU A 101 16.40 -14.03 11.85
CA LEU A 101 17.85 -14.19 11.82
C LEU A 101 18.32 -15.64 11.92
N GLU A 102 17.40 -16.60 11.90
CA GLU A 102 17.72 -18.04 11.94
C GLU A 102 18.57 -18.44 13.17
N LEU A 103 18.32 -17.76 14.31
CA LEU A 103 18.93 -18.10 15.60
C LEU A 103 18.33 -19.38 16.20
N ILE A 104 17.08 -19.67 15.86
CA ILE A 104 16.35 -20.84 16.34
C ILE A 104 15.89 -21.71 15.18
N ARG A 105 15.77 -23.01 15.44
CA ARG A 105 15.14 -23.93 14.49
C ARG A 105 13.66 -23.57 14.37
N VAL A 106 13.24 -23.25 13.16
CA VAL A 106 11.85 -22.89 12.88
C VAL A 106 10.97 -24.16 12.87
N THR A 107 10.13 -24.31 13.89
CA THR A 107 9.18 -25.42 14.04
C THR A 107 7.80 -24.94 14.51
N GLY A 108 6.79 -25.80 14.36
CA GLY A 108 5.44 -25.55 14.86
C GLY A 108 4.84 -24.25 14.31
N ILE A 109 4.41 -23.35 15.21
CA ILE A 109 3.81 -22.06 14.83
C ILE A 109 4.82 -21.14 14.12
N ALA A 110 6.11 -21.21 14.46
CA ALA A 110 7.15 -20.36 13.85
C ALA A 110 7.36 -20.67 12.37
N SER A 111 7.01 -21.88 11.92
CA SER A 111 7.06 -22.30 10.53
C SER A 111 6.20 -21.45 9.61
N VAL A 112 5.31 -20.61 10.15
CA VAL A 112 4.58 -19.60 9.40
C VAL A 112 5.49 -18.62 8.66
N ILE A 113 6.73 -18.39 9.13
CA ILE A 113 7.73 -17.60 8.38
C ILE A 113 8.05 -18.24 7.03
N ASN A 114 7.73 -19.52 6.81
CA ASN A 114 7.93 -20.26 5.56
C ASN A 114 6.65 -20.36 4.72
N ASN A 115 5.58 -19.64 5.08
CA ASN A 115 4.33 -19.67 4.33
C ASN A 115 4.55 -19.31 2.85
N PRO A 116 3.81 -19.98 1.92
CA PRO A 116 3.82 -19.62 0.52
C PRO A 116 3.47 -18.14 0.29
N PRO A 117 4.02 -17.50 -0.76
CA PRO A 117 3.95 -16.05 -0.94
C PRO A 117 2.56 -15.52 -1.38
N LEU A 118 1.63 -16.38 -1.79
CA LEU A 118 0.32 -15.98 -2.29
C LEU A 118 -0.68 -15.83 -1.12
N ILE A 119 -0.82 -14.61 -0.61
CA ILE A 119 -1.93 -14.20 0.25
C ILE A 119 -2.74 -13.16 -0.53
N ASP A 120 -3.88 -13.59 -1.05
CA ASP A 120 -4.76 -12.82 -1.93
C ASP A 120 -6.20 -12.76 -1.38
N ASP A 121 -7.12 -12.18 -2.15
CA ASP A 121 -8.52 -12.00 -1.73
C ASP A 121 -9.26 -13.33 -1.52
N HIS A 122 -8.71 -14.44 -2.02
CA HIS A 122 -9.25 -15.80 -1.84
C HIS A 122 -8.57 -16.56 -0.69
N THR A 123 -7.68 -15.89 0.05
CA THR A 123 -7.01 -16.47 1.20
C THR A 123 -7.74 -16.10 2.50
N ARG A 124 -7.87 -17.05 3.44
CA ARG A 124 -8.37 -16.81 4.79
C ARG A 124 -7.35 -17.26 5.83
N LEU A 125 -7.12 -16.41 6.83
CA LEU A 125 -6.29 -16.72 7.97
C LEU A 125 -7.18 -16.91 9.18
N PHE A 126 -7.17 -18.12 9.74
CA PHE A 126 -7.94 -18.48 10.94
C PHE A 126 -6.98 -18.82 12.07
N TYR A 127 -6.91 -17.94 13.06
CA TYR A 127 -5.96 -18.02 14.16
C TYR A 127 -6.66 -18.37 15.47
N ILE A 128 -6.08 -19.31 16.23
CA ILE A 128 -6.56 -19.74 17.54
C ILE A 128 -5.37 -19.78 18.51
N TYR A 129 -5.52 -19.14 19.67
CA TYR A 129 -4.66 -19.29 20.84
C TYR A 129 -5.54 -19.56 22.05
N GLN A 130 -5.35 -20.70 22.69
CA GLN A 130 -6.18 -21.16 23.81
C GLN A 130 -5.31 -21.71 24.93
N GLU A 131 -5.36 -21.09 26.11
CA GLU A 131 -4.67 -21.58 27.31
C GLU A 131 -5.53 -22.60 28.07
N SER A 132 -4.92 -23.70 28.55
CA SER A 132 -5.61 -24.74 29.33
C SER A 132 -5.11 -24.82 30.77
N SER A 133 -3.80 -24.92 30.97
CA SER A 133 -3.18 -25.16 32.26
C SER A 133 -1.83 -24.47 32.36
N ILE A 134 -1.38 -24.29 33.59
CA ILE A 134 -0.10 -23.65 33.91
C ILE A 134 0.67 -24.62 34.82
N GLU A 135 1.89 -24.95 34.42
CA GLU A 135 2.87 -25.63 35.26
C GLU A 135 3.77 -24.57 35.95
N PHE A 136 3.98 -24.67 37.25
CA PHE A 136 4.75 -23.70 38.04
C PHE A 136 5.25 -24.30 39.37
N TYR A 137 6.01 -23.54 40.15
CA TYR A 137 6.36 -23.86 41.54
C TYR A 137 5.57 -22.96 42.50
N GLU A 138 4.67 -23.53 43.31
CA GLU A 138 3.69 -22.75 44.10
C GLU A 138 4.30 -22.00 45.29
N ASN A 139 5.34 -22.53 45.95
CA ASN A 139 5.84 -21.95 47.21
C ASN A 139 7.36 -22.05 47.47
N ASP A 140 8.18 -22.47 46.51
CA ASP A 140 9.58 -22.88 46.78
C ASP A 140 10.66 -22.29 45.87
N LEU A 141 10.38 -21.18 45.20
CA LEU A 141 11.41 -20.40 44.51
C LEU A 141 12.58 -20.05 45.48
N HIS A 142 12.30 -19.79 46.75
CA HIS A 142 13.33 -19.59 47.79
C HIS A 142 14.05 -20.88 48.23
N LYS A 143 13.47 -22.08 48.06
CA LYS A 143 14.18 -23.36 48.30
C LYS A 143 15.11 -23.75 47.15
N LEU A 144 14.88 -23.22 45.95
CA LEU A 144 15.84 -23.31 44.83
C LEU A 144 17.08 -22.41 45.05
N LYS A 145 16.97 -21.33 45.86
CA LYS A 145 18.07 -20.39 46.18
C LYS A 145 19.22 -21.00 47.01
N LYS A 146 19.19 -22.29 47.39
CA LYS A 146 20.31 -22.93 48.11
C LYS A 146 20.63 -24.32 47.56
N SER A 147 21.94 -24.53 47.31
CA SER A 147 22.65 -25.78 47.02
C SER A 147 22.92 -26.16 45.56
N VAL A 148 23.36 -25.23 44.70
CA VAL A 148 23.96 -25.62 43.41
C VAL A 148 25.37 -25.05 43.28
N LYS A 149 26.36 -25.96 43.18
CA LYS A 149 27.72 -25.63 42.70
C LYS A 149 27.60 -25.34 41.20
N LEU A 150 28.12 -24.21 40.74
CA LEU A 150 28.00 -23.88 39.33
C LEU A 150 28.61 -24.99 38.44
N SER A 151 27.81 -25.48 37.51
CA SER A 151 28.23 -26.35 36.40
C SER A 151 28.59 -25.50 35.18
N THR A 152 29.31 -26.09 34.22
CA THR A 152 29.69 -25.41 32.96
C THR A 152 28.52 -24.97 32.08
N CYS A 153 27.31 -25.51 32.28
CA CYS A 153 26.13 -25.17 31.47
C CYS A 153 25.50 -23.83 31.87
N GLU A 154 25.75 -23.36 33.10
CA GLU A 154 25.16 -22.13 33.64
C GLU A 154 25.89 -20.87 33.16
N THR A 155 27.09 -21.01 32.59
CA THR A 155 27.91 -19.86 32.16
C THR A 155 27.39 -19.13 30.93
N PHE A 156 26.43 -19.71 30.20
CA PHE A 156 25.85 -19.14 28.98
C PHE A 156 24.35 -18.82 29.09
N ALA A 157 23.73 -19.16 30.21
CA ALA A 157 22.30 -18.92 30.44
C ALA A 157 22.08 -17.50 30.97
N THR A 158 20.98 -16.86 30.55
CA THR A 158 20.57 -15.55 31.08
C THR A 158 19.33 -15.65 31.96
N HIS A 159 18.50 -16.69 31.76
CA HIS A 159 17.24 -16.91 32.46
C HIS A 159 17.02 -18.38 32.84
N ILE A 160 16.02 -18.63 33.66
CA ILE A 160 15.47 -19.93 34.00
C ILE A 160 13.95 -19.95 33.78
N ILE A 161 13.42 -21.06 33.26
CA ILE A 161 11.97 -21.25 33.08
C ILE A 161 11.33 -21.53 34.44
N THR A 162 10.47 -20.63 34.90
CA THR A 162 9.77 -20.77 36.19
C THR A 162 8.30 -21.14 36.05
N GLU A 163 7.68 -20.81 34.91
CA GLU A 163 6.31 -21.22 34.59
C GLU A 163 6.20 -21.62 33.11
N ILE A 164 5.33 -22.59 32.82
CA ILE A 164 4.99 -23.04 31.48
C ILE A 164 3.48 -22.99 31.33
N VAL A 165 3.00 -22.26 30.33
CA VAL A 165 1.58 -22.29 29.94
C VAL A 165 1.40 -23.35 28.87
N LEU A 166 0.41 -24.22 29.06
CA LEU A 166 0.00 -25.27 28.12
C LEU A 166 -1.30 -24.89 27.40
N GLY A 167 -1.47 -25.38 26.18
CA GLY A 167 -2.69 -25.19 25.40
C GLY A 167 -2.49 -25.39 23.89
N ILE A 168 -3.34 -24.73 23.10
CA ILE A 168 -3.40 -24.83 21.64
C ILE A 168 -3.00 -23.49 21.00
N HIS A 169 -1.99 -23.52 20.13
CA HIS A 169 -1.63 -22.42 19.25
C HIS A 169 -1.77 -22.90 17.81
N LEU A 170 -2.60 -22.26 17.02
CA LEU A 170 -2.94 -22.71 15.67
C LEU A 170 -3.15 -21.51 14.74
N LEU A 171 -2.58 -21.59 13.55
CA LEU A 171 -2.90 -20.73 12.42
C LEU A 171 -3.19 -21.60 11.20
N LEU A 172 -4.39 -21.45 10.66
CA LEU A 172 -4.81 -22.03 9.39
C LEU A 172 -4.72 -20.97 8.31
N VAL A 173 -4.06 -21.30 7.20
CA VAL A 173 -4.06 -20.50 5.97
C VAL A 173 -4.83 -21.29 4.92
N LEU A 174 -6.02 -20.82 4.57
CA LEU A 174 -6.97 -21.48 3.70
C LEU A 174 -7.02 -20.77 2.35
N ARG A 175 -6.94 -21.52 1.25
CA ARG A 175 -7.20 -21.00 -0.09
C ARG A 175 -8.58 -21.45 -0.56
N LEU A 176 -9.45 -20.49 -0.86
CA LEU A 176 -10.83 -20.74 -1.26
C LEU A 176 -10.97 -20.71 -2.79
N PRO A 177 -11.91 -21.49 -3.38
CA PRO A 177 -12.25 -21.35 -4.79
C PRO A 177 -13.20 -20.16 -5.01
N LEU A 178 -13.16 -19.61 -6.23
CA LEU A 178 -14.07 -18.56 -6.68
C LEU A 178 -15.54 -18.98 -6.51
N GLY A 179 -16.34 -18.12 -5.87
CA GLY A 179 -17.78 -18.32 -5.67
C GLY A 179 -18.16 -19.08 -4.39
N TYR A 180 -17.18 -19.55 -3.61
CA TYR A 180 -17.41 -20.25 -2.33
C TYR A 180 -16.94 -19.46 -1.11
N GLU A 181 -16.54 -18.20 -1.29
CA GLU A 181 -16.05 -17.34 -0.22
C GLU A 181 -17.13 -17.12 0.85
N ASN A 182 -18.34 -16.72 0.45
CA ASN A 182 -19.40 -16.38 1.42
C ASN A 182 -19.83 -17.57 2.29
N PRO A 183 -20.14 -18.77 1.75
CA PRO A 183 -20.54 -19.91 2.60
C PRO A 183 -19.45 -20.36 3.57
N ILE A 184 -18.18 -20.36 3.13
CA ILE A 184 -17.05 -20.75 3.98
C ILE A 184 -16.78 -19.67 5.03
N ASP A 185 -16.85 -18.39 4.66
CA ASP A 185 -16.69 -17.27 5.60
C ASP A 185 -17.76 -17.30 6.69
N MET A 186 -19.02 -17.60 6.34
CA MET A 186 -20.10 -17.79 7.32
C MET A 186 -19.79 -18.93 8.30
N PHE A 187 -19.27 -20.06 7.81
CA PHE A 187 -18.87 -21.16 8.68
C PHE A 187 -17.71 -20.77 9.62
N LEU A 188 -16.64 -20.19 9.08
CA LEU A 188 -15.48 -19.78 9.87
C LEU A 188 -15.87 -18.73 10.93
N GLN A 189 -16.75 -17.79 10.58
CA GLN A 189 -17.25 -16.79 11.52
C GLN A 189 -18.05 -17.45 12.66
N LYS A 190 -18.95 -18.38 12.34
CA LYS A 190 -19.69 -19.16 13.36
C LYS A 190 -18.75 -19.98 14.23
N TRP A 191 -17.71 -20.58 13.64
CA TRP A 191 -16.69 -21.31 14.40
C TRP A 191 -15.94 -20.39 15.37
N LYS A 192 -15.51 -19.21 14.92
CA LYS A 192 -14.87 -18.19 15.77
C LYS A 192 -15.78 -17.79 16.93
N GLU A 193 -17.05 -17.48 16.66
CA GLU A 193 -18.02 -17.10 17.69
C GLU A 193 -18.26 -18.21 18.72
N ASN A 194 -18.32 -19.47 18.29
CA ASN A 194 -18.45 -20.59 19.21
C ASN A 194 -17.22 -20.74 20.12
N LEU A 195 -16.01 -20.60 19.57
CA LEU A 195 -14.77 -20.65 20.34
C LEU A 195 -14.69 -19.52 21.38
N LEU A 196 -14.99 -18.28 20.98
CA LEU A 196 -14.92 -17.11 21.88
C LEU A 196 -15.98 -17.16 22.99
N ASN A 197 -17.12 -17.79 22.74
CA ASN A 197 -18.18 -17.99 23.73
C ASN A 197 -18.03 -19.30 24.52
N SER A 198 -16.90 -20.00 24.39
CA SER A 198 -16.64 -21.31 25.02
C SER A 198 -17.75 -22.33 24.77
N LYS A 199 -18.43 -22.27 23.61
CA LYS A 199 -19.44 -23.23 23.21
C LYS A 199 -18.77 -24.49 22.67
N PRO A 200 -19.29 -25.69 22.98
CA PRO A 200 -18.75 -26.93 22.44
C PRO A 200 -18.85 -26.94 20.92
N MET A 201 -17.76 -27.34 20.25
CA MET A 201 -17.76 -27.48 18.80
C MET A 201 -18.70 -28.62 18.38
N VAL A 202 -19.55 -28.35 17.38
CA VAL A 202 -20.53 -29.31 16.85
C VAL A 202 -19.86 -30.22 15.83
N LYS A 203 -20.21 -31.51 15.81
CA LYS A 203 -19.74 -32.46 14.78
C LYS A 203 -20.16 -32.01 13.38
N ILE A 204 -19.31 -32.30 12.40
CA ILE A 204 -19.56 -31.99 10.99
C ILE A 204 -20.64 -32.94 10.46
N ASP A 205 -21.71 -32.39 9.89
CA ASP A 205 -22.72 -33.16 9.14
C ASP A 205 -22.30 -33.36 7.67
N ALA A 206 -23.03 -34.19 6.91
CA ALA A 206 -22.68 -34.50 5.53
C ALA A 206 -22.69 -33.27 4.60
N GLN A 207 -23.57 -32.30 4.85
CA GLN A 207 -23.69 -31.09 4.03
C GLN A 207 -22.52 -30.15 4.28
N LEU A 208 -22.16 -29.93 5.54
CA LEU A 208 -21.02 -29.12 5.94
C LEU A 208 -19.71 -29.76 5.49
N LYS A 209 -19.57 -31.08 5.59
CA LYS A 209 -18.38 -31.78 5.06
C LYS A 209 -18.18 -31.51 3.58
N THR A 210 -19.25 -31.64 2.79
CA THR A 210 -19.23 -31.37 1.34
C THR A 210 -18.83 -29.93 1.03
N LEU A 211 -19.25 -28.97 1.87
CA LEU A 211 -18.84 -27.57 1.73
C LEU A 211 -17.35 -27.37 2.03
N LEU A 212 -16.87 -27.90 3.16
CA LEU A 212 -15.49 -27.71 3.60
C LEU A 212 -14.47 -28.44 2.71
N ASP A 213 -14.87 -29.55 2.08
CA ASP A 213 -14.06 -30.25 1.07
C ASP A 213 -13.82 -29.41 -0.20
N LYS A 214 -14.53 -28.29 -0.40
CA LYS A 214 -14.28 -27.35 -1.50
C LYS A 214 -13.06 -26.45 -1.27
N VAL A 215 -12.52 -26.37 -0.06
CA VAL A 215 -11.30 -25.58 0.21
C VAL A 215 -10.14 -26.13 -0.62
N LEU A 216 -9.54 -25.29 -1.48
CA LEU A 216 -8.52 -25.70 -2.44
C LEU A 216 -7.24 -26.19 -1.75
N SER A 217 -6.84 -25.52 -0.67
CA SER A 217 -5.71 -25.95 0.15
C SER A 217 -5.82 -25.39 1.57
N THR A 218 -5.31 -26.16 2.53
CA THR A 218 -5.19 -25.77 3.93
C THR A 218 -3.74 -25.97 4.38
N THR A 219 -3.11 -24.89 4.83
CA THR A 219 -1.78 -24.95 5.47
C THR A 219 -1.94 -24.73 6.96
N VAL A 220 -1.29 -25.57 7.77
CA VAL A 220 -1.47 -25.61 9.22
C VAL A 220 -0.15 -25.33 9.94
N TYR A 221 -0.15 -24.31 10.80
CA TYR A 221 0.96 -24.01 11.70
C TYR A 221 0.47 -24.14 13.14
N SER A 222 1.12 -24.99 13.94
CA SER A 222 0.66 -25.25 15.30
C SER A 222 1.78 -25.73 16.22
N ASN A 223 1.64 -25.50 17.53
CA ASN A 223 2.47 -26.15 18.54
C ASN A 223 2.17 -27.66 18.70
N ILE A 224 1.12 -28.17 18.06
CA ILE A 224 0.74 -29.58 18.06
C ILE A 224 1.13 -30.22 16.72
N ASP A 225 2.18 -31.04 16.73
CA ASP A 225 2.74 -31.67 15.53
C ASP A 225 1.73 -32.50 14.73
N ALA A 226 0.78 -33.15 15.42
CA ALA A 226 -0.27 -33.93 14.77
C ALA A 226 -1.14 -33.09 13.82
N LEU A 227 -1.38 -31.81 14.15
CA LEU A 227 -2.16 -30.89 13.31
C LEU A 227 -1.35 -30.41 12.09
N THR A 228 -0.05 -30.17 12.26
CA THR A 228 0.82 -29.63 11.19
C THR A 228 0.94 -30.55 9.96
N LYS A 229 0.66 -31.85 10.13
CA LYS A 229 0.70 -32.84 9.05
C LYS A 229 -0.62 -32.95 8.28
N MET A 230 -1.70 -32.34 8.78
CA MET A 230 -3.03 -32.42 8.17
C MET A 230 -3.18 -31.38 7.05
N LYS A 231 -3.90 -31.76 5.98
CA LYS A 231 -4.14 -30.90 4.80
C LYS A 231 -5.63 -30.67 4.50
N ASN A 232 -6.52 -31.41 5.16
CA ASN A 232 -7.96 -31.37 4.95
C ASN A 232 -8.64 -30.65 6.13
N LEU A 233 -9.42 -29.60 5.84
CA LEU A 233 -10.07 -28.76 6.85
C LEU A 233 -11.08 -29.52 7.72
N PRO A 234 -11.99 -30.37 7.17
CA PRO A 234 -12.84 -31.23 7.98
C PRO A 234 -12.09 -32.07 9.02
N ASP A 235 -11.02 -32.75 8.62
CA ASP A 235 -10.24 -33.61 9.52
C ASP A 235 -9.57 -32.81 10.64
N ILE A 236 -9.07 -31.60 10.31
CA ILE A 236 -8.49 -30.66 11.27
C ILE A 236 -9.55 -30.24 12.29
N TYR A 237 -10.74 -29.85 11.81
CA TYR A 237 -11.84 -29.42 12.67
C TYR A 237 -12.29 -30.57 13.60
N GLU A 238 -12.42 -31.80 13.09
CA GLU A 238 -12.72 -32.97 13.93
C GLU A 238 -11.64 -33.27 14.97
N LYS A 239 -10.36 -33.13 14.61
CA LYS A 239 -9.26 -33.29 15.56
C LYS A 239 -9.31 -32.22 16.65
N LEU A 240 -9.68 -30.97 16.31
CA LEU A 240 -9.83 -29.89 17.27
C LEU A 240 -10.98 -30.12 18.25
N ILE A 241 -12.11 -30.72 17.82
CA ILE A 241 -13.18 -31.16 18.74
C ILE A 241 -12.62 -32.12 19.80
N LYS A 242 -11.79 -33.08 19.38
CA LYS A 242 -11.17 -34.06 20.30
C LYS A 242 -10.18 -33.40 21.26
N LEU A 243 -9.45 -32.38 20.80
CA LEU A 243 -8.51 -31.63 21.63
C LEU A 243 -9.23 -30.79 22.68
N GLN A 244 -10.38 -30.19 22.36
CA GLN A 244 -11.17 -29.43 23.34
C GLN A 244 -11.61 -30.25 24.56
N THR A 245 -11.73 -31.57 24.42
CA THR A 245 -12.15 -32.48 25.50
C THR A 245 -11.00 -33.24 26.15
N ASN A 246 -9.77 -33.09 25.67
CA ASN A 246 -8.59 -33.83 26.15
C ASN A 246 -7.36 -32.94 26.32
N ASP A 247 -7.27 -32.27 27.48
CA ASP A 247 -6.15 -31.38 27.83
C ASP A 247 -4.77 -32.08 27.83
N ASN A 248 -4.71 -33.42 27.90
CA ASN A 248 -3.44 -34.16 27.92
C ASN A 248 -2.67 -34.08 26.58
N GLU A 249 -3.36 -33.77 25.49
CA GLU A 249 -2.73 -33.59 24.18
C GLU A 249 -2.26 -32.15 23.94
N HIS A 250 -2.57 -31.22 24.85
CA HIS A 250 -2.10 -29.84 24.76
C HIS A 250 -0.58 -29.75 24.92
N LYS A 251 0.00 -28.74 24.28
CA LYS A 251 1.45 -28.55 24.21
C LYS A 251 1.85 -27.20 24.77
N LYS A 252 3.16 -26.99 24.94
CA LYS A 252 3.70 -25.78 25.56
C LYS A 252 3.40 -24.60 24.65
N LEU A 253 2.78 -23.56 25.19
CA LEU A 253 2.45 -22.31 24.50
C LEU A 253 3.50 -21.26 24.77
N LYS A 254 3.89 -21.12 26.04
CA LYS A 254 4.63 -19.96 26.51
C LYS A 254 5.47 -20.31 27.73
N TYR A 255 6.67 -19.77 27.75
CA TYR A 255 7.60 -19.80 28.87
C TYR A 255 7.59 -18.47 29.61
N VAL A 256 7.53 -18.52 30.93
CA VAL A 256 7.81 -17.40 31.82
C VAL A 256 9.23 -17.60 32.36
N LEU A 257 10.08 -16.62 32.06
CA LEU A 257 11.52 -16.66 32.23
C LEU A 257 11.92 -15.66 33.32
N CYS A 258 12.56 -16.16 34.37
CA CYS A 258 13.13 -15.35 35.44
C CYS A 258 14.64 -15.16 35.20
N PRO A 259 15.21 -13.96 35.38
CA PRO A 259 16.65 -13.74 35.26
C PRO A 259 17.45 -14.70 36.15
N ILE A 260 18.50 -15.30 35.62
CA ILE A 260 19.28 -16.32 36.33
C ILE A 260 20.03 -15.73 37.54
N ARG A 261 20.33 -14.43 37.53
CA ARG A 261 20.98 -13.71 38.65
C ARG A 261 20.22 -13.86 39.97
N TRP A 262 18.88 -13.79 39.91
CA TRP A 262 18.02 -14.00 41.05
C TRP A 262 18.24 -15.35 41.76
N LEU A 263 18.70 -16.37 41.03
CA LEU A 263 19.00 -17.69 41.58
C LEU A 263 20.38 -17.74 42.27
N PHE A 264 21.34 -16.91 41.85
CA PHE A 264 22.77 -17.02 42.20
C PHE A 264 23.38 -15.78 42.89
N ASP A 265 22.58 -14.77 43.26
CA ASP A 265 22.96 -13.45 43.82
C ASP A 265 23.92 -13.44 45.04
N ARG A 266 24.41 -14.59 45.52
CA ARG A 266 25.35 -14.69 46.67
C ARG A 266 26.78 -15.11 46.32
N HIS A 267 27.11 -15.31 45.06
CA HIS A 267 28.47 -15.71 44.66
C HIS A 267 28.94 -14.78 43.55
N GLY A 268 30.12 -14.15 43.72
CA GLY A 268 30.73 -13.17 42.79
C GLY A 268 31.08 -13.75 41.41
N VAL A 269 30.07 -14.28 40.72
CA VAL A 269 30.11 -14.97 39.44
C VAL A 269 29.59 -13.99 38.41
N ASN A 270 30.40 -13.72 37.39
CA ASN A 270 30.00 -12.85 36.29
C ASN A 270 28.99 -13.60 35.41
N LEU A 271 27.69 -13.38 35.66
CA LEU A 271 26.60 -14.02 34.92
C LEU A 271 26.21 -13.17 33.70
N PRO A 272 25.96 -13.81 32.53
CA PRO A 272 25.56 -13.12 31.32
C PRO A 272 24.27 -12.30 31.51
N ASP A 273 24.28 -11.06 31.02
CA ASP A 273 23.08 -10.23 30.91
C ASP A 273 22.39 -10.43 29.57
N PHE A 274 21.08 -10.13 29.55
CA PHE A 274 20.31 -9.98 28.33
C PHE A 274 19.82 -8.54 28.21
N ILE A 275 20.23 -7.87 27.15
CA ILE A 275 19.70 -6.57 26.77
C ILE A 275 18.60 -6.78 25.74
N SER A 276 17.36 -6.50 26.14
CA SER A 276 16.23 -6.50 25.20
C SER A 276 16.29 -5.26 24.34
N CYS A 277 16.27 -5.44 23.02
CA CYS A 277 15.95 -4.34 22.11
C CYS A 277 14.49 -3.92 22.30
N GLN A 278 14.17 -2.65 22.15
CA GLN A 278 12.81 -2.15 22.15
C GLN A 278 12.18 -2.37 20.76
N PRO A 279 10.84 -2.48 20.66
CA PRO A 279 10.15 -2.66 19.40
C PRO A 279 10.53 -1.62 18.33
N GLU A 280 10.62 -0.34 18.72
CA GLU A 280 10.90 0.78 17.81
C GLU A 280 12.33 0.70 17.23
N GLU A 281 13.26 0.12 17.98
CA GLU A 281 14.67 0.02 17.59
C GLU A 281 14.91 -1.10 16.57
N VAL A 282 14.05 -2.11 16.54
CA VAL A 282 14.19 -3.29 15.67
C VAL A 282 13.13 -3.40 14.58
N GLU A 283 12.12 -2.53 14.59
CA GLU A 283 11.01 -2.56 13.62
C GLU A 283 11.52 -2.45 12.18
N ASN A 284 12.43 -1.52 11.92
CA ASN A 284 13.03 -1.33 10.60
C ASN A 284 13.84 -2.56 10.14
N LEU A 285 14.62 -3.15 11.05
CA LEU A 285 15.37 -4.37 10.78
C LEU A 285 14.44 -5.56 10.52
N GLU A 286 13.38 -5.69 11.31
CA GLU A 286 12.37 -6.73 11.11
C GLU A 286 11.69 -6.58 9.75
N HIS A 287 11.28 -5.38 9.38
CA HIS A 287 10.69 -5.08 8.07
C HIS A 287 11.64 -5.47 6.94
N TYR A 288 12.90 -5.05 7.02
CA TYR A 288 13.95 -5.39 6.07
C TYR A 288 14.09 -6.92 5.90
N LEU A 289 14.27 -7.66 7.00
CA LEU A 289 14.44 -9.11 6.97
C LEU A 289 13.21 -9.84 6.39
N MET A 290 12.01 -9.39 6.74
CA MET A 290 10.76 -9.96 6.24
C MET A 290 10.58 -9.70 4.74
N GLN A 291 10.85 -8.48 4.29
CA GLN A 291 10.78 -8.11 2.87
C GLN A 291 11.76 -8.96 2.05
N GLN A 292 13.03 -9.02 2.45
CA GLN A 292 14.06 -9.81 1.77
C GLN A 292 13.67 -11.30 1.67
N LYS A 293 13.14 -11.87 2.75
CA LYS A 293 12.68 -13.27 2.77
C LYS A 293 11.46 -13.49 1.86
N SER A 294 10.53 -12.54 1.83
CA SER A 294 9.34 -12.60 0.96
C SER A 294 9.72 -12.53 -0.53
N GLU A 295 10.56 -11.56 -0.91
CA GLU A 295 11.05 -11.38 -2.28
C GLU A 295 11.79 -12.62 -2.78
N LEU A 296 12.73 -13.14 -1.98
CA LEU A 296 13.49 -14.34 -2.33
C LEU A 296 12.58 -15.56 -2.56
N LYS A 297 11.58 -15.75 -1.70
CA LYS A 297 10.60 -16.84 -1.86
C LYS A 297 9.77 -16.70 -3.12
N LEU A 298 9.24 -15.49 -3.39
CA LEU A 298 8.42 -15.24 -4.57
C LEU A 298 9.22 -15.51 -5.84
N LEU A 299 10.47 -15.04 -5.88
CA LEU A 299 11.37 -15.23 -7.01
C LEU A 299 11.74 -16.72 -7.18
N ASN A 300 12.07 -17.40 -6.08
CA ASN A 300 12.37 -18.84 -6.10
C ASN A 300 11.18 -19.67 -6.58
N PHE A 301 9.97 -19.35 -6.12
CA PHE A 301 8.74 -20.01 -6.58
C PHE A 301 8.53 -19.76 -8.09
N ARG A 302 8.55 -18.50 -8.53
CA ARG A 302 8.35 -18.17 -9.96
C ARG A 302 9.34 -18.86 -10.89
N ILE A 303 10.61 -18.94 -10.49
CA ILE A 303 11.66 -19.50 -11.34
C ILE A 303 11.63 -21.03 -11.31
N ASN A 304 11.66 -21.64 -10.13
CA ASN A 304 11.83 -23.08 -10.00
C ASN A 304 10.52 -23.87 -10.15
N HIS A 305 9.36 -23.22 -9.97
CA HIS A 305 8.05 -23.84 -10.17
C HIS A 305 7.42 -23.36 -11.48
N ASP A 306 6.96 -22.10 -11.54
CA ASP A 306 6.11 -21.62 -12.66
C ASP A 306 6.87 -21.62 -13.99
N LEU A 307 8.07 -21.05 -14.02
CA LEU A 307 8.87 -20.95 -15.23
C LEU A 307 9.42 -22.31 -15.67
N SER A 308 9.86 -23.13 -14.71
CA SER A 308 10.33 -24.50 -14.98
C SER A 308 9.24 -25.37 -15.61
N GLU A 309 7.99 -25.25 -15.16
CA GLU A 309 6.85 -25.98 -15.71
C GLU A 309 6.52 -25.52 -17.14
N LEU A 310 6.62 -24.21 -17.40
CA LEU A 310 6.35 -23.62 -18.72
C LEU A 310 7.38 -24.02 -19.78
N LEU A 311 8.66 -24.14 -19.43
CA LEU A 311 9.75 -24.31 -20.40
C LEU A 311 9.65 -25.58 -21.25
N GLN A 312 9.12 -26.69 -20.70
CA GLN A 312 8.99 -27.99 -21.37
C GLN A 312 10.23 -28.40 -22.20
N GLY A 313 11.44 -28.09 -21.72
CA GLY A 313 12.71 -28.40 -22.40
C GLY A 313 13.25 -27.33 -23.37
N SER A 314 12.54 -26.22 -23.61
CA SER A 314 12.99 -25.10 -24.45
C SER A 314 13.89 -24.12 -23.65
N CYS A 315 14.72 -23.32 -24.33
CA CYS A 315 15.49 -22.20 -23.74
C CYS A 315 16.33 -22.55 -22.48
N GLN A 316 16.93 -23.75 -22.44
CA GLN A 316 17.60 -24.28 -21.24
C GLN A 316 18.85 -23.50 -20.83
N SER A 317 19.60 -22.93 -21.78
CA SER A 317 20.81 -22.11 -21.51
C SER A 317 20.47 -20.85 -20.70
N VAL A 318 19.42 -20.15 -21.12
CA VAL A 318 18.92 -18.93 -20.46
C VAL A 318 18.35 -19.26 -19.07
N PHE A 319 17.56 -20.33 -18.96
CA PHE A 319 17.01 -20.77 -17.67
C PHE A 319 18.12 -21.16 -16.67
N LYS A 320 19.16 -21.87 -17.15
CA LYS A 320 20.33 -22.18 -16.34
C LYS A 320 21.03 -20.91 -15.82
N THR A 321 21.17 -19.90 -16.67
CA THR A 321 21.77 -18.61 -16.25
C THR A 321 20.94 -17.93 -15.16
N ILE A 322 19.61 -17.88 -15.32
CA ILE A 322 18.69 -17.30 -14.33
C ILE A 322 18.75 -18.06 -12.99
N THR A 323 18.83 -19.39 -13.02
CA THR A 323 18.92 -20.21 -11.80
C THR A 323 20.27 -20.11 -11.10
N GLU A 324 21.37 -19.93 -11.86
CA GLU A 324 22.69 -19.60 -11.29
C GLU A 324 22.70 -18.21 -10.63
N GLU A 325 22.06 -17.20 -11.24
CA GLU A 325 21.88 -15.87 -10.63
C GLU A 325 21.03 -15.92 -9.36
N LEU A 326 19.94 -16.69 -9.36
CA LEU A 326 19.12 -16.93 -8.17
C LEU A 326 19.93 -17.59 -7.05
N SER A 327 20.79 -18.55 -7.38
CA SER A 327 21.68 -19.21 -6.41
C SER A 327 22.69 -18.23 -5.81
N LYS A 328 23.24 -17.30 -6.62
CA LYS A 328 24.10 -16.22 -6.13
C LYS A 328 23.34 -15.29 -5.19
N LEU A 329 22.10 -14.92 -5.53
CA LEU A 329 21.24 -14.09 -4.67
C LEU A 329 20.99 -14.76 -3.31
N GLN A 330 20.67 -16.06 -3.31
CA GLN A 330 20.48 -16.84 -2.08
C GLN A 330 21.73 -16.81 -1.19
N ALA A 331 22.92 -16.98 -1.78
CA ALA A 331 24.18 -16.91 -1.04
C ALA A 331 24.46 -15.52 -0.44
N LEU A 332 24.15 -14.44 -1.18
CA LEU A 332 24.28 -13.07 -0.69
C LEU A 332 23.34 -12.80 0.48
N HIS A 333 22.08 -13.23 0.39
CA HIS A 333 21.11 -13.09 1.47
C HIS A 333 21.58 -13.85 2.73
N MET A 334 22.05 -15.10 2.57
CA MET A 334 22.58 -15.89 3.68
C MET A 334 23.75 -15.19 4.39
N ASN A 335 24.68 -14.61 3.62
CA ASN A 335 25.80 -13.85 4.19
C ASN A 335 25.33 -12.60 4.96
N ASP A 336 24.32 -11.91 4.46
CA ASP A 336 23.77 -10.73 5.14
C ASP A 336 23.03 -11.11 6.43
N ILE A 337 22.27 -12.22 6.43
CA ILE A 337 21.65 -12.78 7.64
C ILE A 337 22.71 -13.10 8.70
N GLU A 338 23.79 -13.80 8.34
CA GLU A 338 24.86 -14.14 9.29
C GLU A 338 25.59 -12.91 9.85
N ARG A 339 25.79 -11.88 9.01
CA ARG A 339 26.33 -10.59 9.44
C ARG A 339 25.40 -9.93 10.46
N LEU A 340 24.11 -9.79 10.16
CA LEU A 340 23.11 -9.15 11.03
C LEU A 340 22.90 -9.92 12.33
N LYS A 341 22.86 -11.26 12.25
CA LYS A 341 22.83 -12.18 13.40
C LYS A 341 23.97 -11.91 14.36
N THR A 342 25.20 -11.76 13.85
CA THR A 342 26.37 -11.46 14.67
C THR A 342 26.23 -10.11 15.40
N VAL A 343 25.70 -9.08 14.73
CA VAL A 343 25.48 -7.75 15.32
C VAL A 343 24.43 -7.81 16.44
N VAL A 344 23.27 -8.42 16.16
CA VAL A 344 22.17 -8.54 17.14
C VAL A 344 22.60 -9.34 18.36
N LEU A 345 23.38 -10.42 18.18
CA LEU A 345 23.93 -11.18 19.31
C LEU A 345 24.89 -10.36 20.16
N LYS A 346 25.75 -9.53 19.56
CA LYS A 346 26.65 -8.64 20.31
C LYS A 346 25.89 -7.58 21.10
N ILE A 347 24.80 -7.04 20.53
CA ILE A 347 23.92 -6.09 21.20
C ILE A 347 23.23 -6.74 22.40
N ARG A 348 22.58 -7.90 22.19
CA ARG A 348 21.87 -8.62 23.25
C ARG A 348 22.77 -9.05 24.41
N LYS A 349 24.05 -9.34 24.11
CA LYS A 349 25.10 -9.64 25.09
C LYS A 349 25.73 -8.40 25.75
N GLY A 350 25.34 -7.18 25.35
CA GLY A 350 25.90 -5.93 25.88
C GLY A 350 27.33 -5.61 25.44
N ILE A 351 27.84 -6.27 24.40
CA ILE A 351 29.20 -6.08 23.88
C ILE A 351 29.30 -4.78 23.08
N ILE A 352 28.24 -4.43 22.34
CA ILE A 352 28.15 -3.18 21.57
C ILE A 352 26.83 -2.46 21.89
N PRO A 353 26.79 -1.12 21.84
CA PRO A 353 25.57 -0.37 22.12
C PRO A 353 24.54 -0.53 21.00
N LEU A 354 23.25 -0.38 21.34
CA LEU A 354 22.14 -0.47 20.38
C LEU A 354 22.25 0.52 19.21
N SER A 355 22.82 1.71 19.44
CA SER A 355 23.10 2.70 18.37
C SER A 355 24.01 2.16 17.25
N SER A 356 24.69 1.04 17.48
CA SER A 356 25.49 0.36 16.45
C SER A 356 24.61 -0.31 15.40
N LEU A 357 23.37 -0.66 15.74
CA LEU A 357 22.40 -1.26 14.82
C LEU A 357 22.11 -0.28 13.68
N GLU A 358 21.77 0.97 13.98
CA GLU A 358 21.49 2.01 12.97
C GLU A 358 22.70 2.32 12.09
N LYS A 359 23.93 2.19 12.62
CA LYS A 359 25.18 2.44 11.87
C LYS A 359 25.60 1.29 10.98
N GLN A 360 25.22 0.05 11.32
CA GLN A 360 25.66 -1.17 10.63
C GLN A 360 24.55 -1.81 9.78
N VAL A 361 23.29 -1.48 10.04
CA VAL A 361 22.14 -1.87 9.23
C VAL A 361 21.89 -0.74 8.25
N SER A 362 22.41 -0.89 7.02
CA SER A 362 21.85 -0.16 5.88
C SER A 362 20.37 -0.53 5.81
N LEU A 363 19.50 0.47 5.91
CA LEU A 363 18.04 0.28 5.80
C LEU A 363 17.62 -0.13 4.37
N ASP A 364 18.53 0.02 3.42
CA ASP A 364 18.39 -0.48 2.07
C ASP A 364 19.19 -1.77 1.87
N PRO A 365 18.64 -2.78 1.17
CA PRO A 365 19.42 -3.92 0.72
C PRO A 365 20.61 -3.41 -0.10
N PRO A 366 21.80 -4.04 0.02
CA PRO A 366 22.96 -3.71 -0.79
C PRO A 366 22.56 -3.51 -2.25
N ILE A 367 23.08 -2.46 -2.90
CA ILE A 367 22.76 -2.11 -4.30
C ILE A 367 22.91 -3.34 -5.21
N ASP A 368 23.91 -4.19 -4.93
CA ASP A 368 24.14 -5.45 -5.64
C ASP A 368 22.97 -6.43 -5.53
N ILE A 369 22.34 -6.55 -4.36
CA ILE A 369 21.16 -7.40 -4.13
C ILE A 369 19.95 -6.83 -4.89
N GLN A 370 19.69 -5.52 -4.78
CA GLN A 370 18.58 -4.87 -5.49
C GLN A 370 18.72 -5.00 -7.01
N GLN A 371 19.91 -4.74 -7.52
CA GLN A 371 20.21 -4.85 -8.95
C GLN A 371 20.07 -6.29 -9.42
N LEU A 372 20.52 -7.27 -8.63
CA LEU A 372 20.40 -8.68 -8.97
C LEU A 372 18.94 -9.14 -8.97
N ILE A 373 18.12 -8.75 -7.98
CA ILE A 373 16.67 -9.02 -7.96
C ILE A 373 16.00 -8.45 -9.20
N LYS A 374 16.30 -7.19 -9.54
CA LYS A 374 15.75 -6.52 -10.73
C LYS A 374 16.15 -7.26 -12.02
N ASN A 375 17.42 -7.62 -12.14
CA ASN A 375 17.93 -8.34 -13.32
C ASN A 375 17.25 -9.70 -13.47
N ILE A 376 17.21 -10.52 -12.41
CA ILE A 376 16.59 -11.85 -12.43
C ILE A 376 15.09 -11.71 -12.76
N THR A 377 14.40 -10.74 -12.15
CA THR A 377 12.96 -10.52 -12.38
C THR A 377 12.66 -10.15 -13.84
N THR A 378 13.45 -9.24 -14.43
CA THR A 378 13.30 -8.83 -15.83
C THR A 378 13.55 -10.01 -16.75
N ARG A 379 14.67 -10.73 -16.59
CA ARG A 379 15.02 -11.88 -17.43
C ARG A 379 14.02 -13.02 -17.31
N ALA A 380 13.50 -13.28 -16.10
CA ALA A 380 12.48 -14.29 -15.90
C ALA A 380 11.17 -13.95 -16.63
N LYS A 381 10.75 -12.67 -16.61
CA LYS A 381 9.57 -12.20 -17.37
C LYS A 381 9.76 -12.30 -18.88
N GLU A 382 10.94 -11.91 -19.37
CA GLU A 382 11.27 -12.02 -20.80
C GLU A 382 11.25 -13.48 -21.25
N LEU A 383 11.84 -14.38 -20.45
CA LEU A 383 11.83 -15.81 -20.73
C LEU A 383 10.40 -16.38 -20.69
N GLU A 384 9.58 -15.97 -19.71
CA GLU A 384 8.17 -16.39 -19.62
C GLU A 384 7.39 -15.99 -20.89
N PHE A 385 7.58 -14.77 -21.37
CA PHE A 385 6.95 -14.29 -22.60
C PHE A 385 7.41 -15.07 -23.82
N ARG A 386 8.73 -15.30 -23.94
CA ARG A 386 9.32 -16.10 -25.04
C ARG A 386 8.76 -17.52 -25.05
N VAL A 387 8.71 -18.20 -23.90
CA VAL A 387 8.17 -19.56 -23.79
C VAL A 387 6.68 -19.63 -24.14
N LYS A 388 5.87 -18.67 -23.69
CA LYS A 388 4.45 -18.58 -24.07
C LYS A 388 4.26 -18.43 -25.57
N ARG A 389 5.08 -17.60 -26.23
CA ARG A 389 5.09 -17.47 -27.70
C ARG A 389 5.51 -18.75 -28.40
N ILE A 390 6.57 -19.41 -27.95
CA ILE A 390 7.02 -20.70 -28.52
C ILE A 390 5.89 -21.72 -28.45
N LYS A 391 5.17 -21.78 -27.33
CA LYS A 391 4.00 -22.66 -27.17
C LYS A 391 2.89 -22.33 -28.17
N GLN A 392 2.54 -21.05 -28.33
CA GLN A 392 1.56 -20.59 -29.31
C GLN A 392 1.97 -20.91 -30.75
N MET A 393 3.25 -20.78 -31.09
CA MET A 393 3.76 -21.13 -32.43
C MET A 393 3.66 -22.64 -32.68
N ARG A 394 4.01 -23.48 -31.68
CA ARG A 394 3.84 -24.93 -31.77
C ARG A 394 2.39 -25.34 -31.97
N GLU A 395 1.46 -24.69 -31.27
CA GLU A 395 0.01 -24.89 -31.45
C GLU A 395 -0.46 -24.54 -32.88
N ASN A 396 0.20 -23.59 -33.54
CA ASN A 396 -0.02 -23.23 -34.94
C ASN A 396 0.80 -24.06 -35.95
N GLY A 397 1.50 -25.12 -35.49
CA GLY A 397 2.19 -26.08 -36.35
C GLY A 397 3.63 -25.70 -36.72
N PHE A 398 4.26 -24.78 -36.00
CA PHE A 398 5.69 -24.47 -36.16
C PHE A 398 6.57 -25.43 -35.34
N GLU A 399 7.68 -25.86 -35.93
CA GLU A 399 8.81 -26.43 -35.22
C GLU A 399 9.70 -25.31 -34.65
N TYR A 400 10.05 -25.40 -33.37
CA TYR A 400 10.93 -24.43 -32.72
C TYR A 400 12.39 -24.86 -32.81
N CYS A 401 13.27 -23.97 -33.27
CA CYS A 401 14.71 -24.17 -33.28
C CYS A 401 15.43 -23.00 -32.61
N ASP A 402 16.15 -23.29 -31.52
CA ASP A 402 17.09 -22.34 -30.93
C ASP A 402 18.42 -22.41 -31.70
N VAL A 403 18.79 -21.31 -32.35
CA VAL A 403 19.97 -21.27 -33.23
C VAL A 403 21.27 -21.46 -32.44
N GLU A 404 21.29 -21.12 -31.14
CA GLU A 404 22.46 -21.35 -30.27
C GLU A 404 22.85 -22.85 -30.22
N ASN A 405 21.86 -23.74 -30.23
CA ASN A 405 22.08 -25.20 -30.18
C ASN A 405 22.73 -25.76 -31.45
N LEU A 406 22.81 -24.97 -32.52
CA LEU A 406 23.48 -25.36 -33.77
C LEU A 406 25.00 -25.08 -33.72
N GLY A 407 25.52 -24.49 -32.64
CA GLY A 407 26.96 -24.31 -32.41
C GLY A 407 27.61 -23.28 -33.34
N ILE A 408 26.86 -22.24 -33.71
CA ILE A 408 27.25 -21.26 -34.74
C ILE A 408 28.06 -20.13 -34.10
N THR A 409 29.30 -19.94 -34.54
CA THR A 409 30.18 -18.82 -34.14
C THR A 409 30.16 -17.70 -35.19
N ASP A 410 30.50 -16.46 -34.79
CA ASP A 410 30.48 -15.21 -35.59
C ASP A 410 31.19 -15.23 -36.96
N GLN A 411 31.93 -16.31 -37.26
CA GLN A 411 32.60 -16.53 -38.54
C GLN A 411 31.71 -17.19 -39.61
N LEU A 412 30.49 -17.61 -39.27
CA LEU A 412 29.57 -18.33 -40.17
C LEU A 412 28.52 -17.40 -40.77
N LYS A 413 28.51 -17.31 -42.12
CA LYS A 413 27.55 -16.52 -42.89
C LYS A 413 26.14 -17.11 -42.81
N GLU A 414 25.11 -16.26 -42.79
CA GLU A 414 23.67 -16.60 -42.78
C GLU A 414 23.29 -17.79 -43.68
N ASN A 415 23.92 -17.89 -44.85
CA ASN A 415 23.71 -18.96 -45.83
C ASN A 415 23.93 -20.36 -45.25
N ARG A 416 24.91 -20.57 -44.37
CA ARG A 416 25.17 -21.90 -43.78
C ARG A 416 24.12 -22.27 -42.72
N ILE A 417 23.54 -21.28 -42.04
CA ILE A 417 22.41 -21.46 -41.11
C ILE A 417 21.16 -21.87 -41.89
N ARG A 418 20.92 -21.19 -43.03
CA ARG A 418 19.85 -21.52 -43.98
C ARG A 418 20.01 -22.95 -44.50
N ASP A 419 21.21 -23.34 -44.95
CA ASP A 419 21.49 -24.67 -45.45
C ASP A 419 21.28 -25.76 -44.38
N MET A 420 21.70 -25.51 -43.13
CA MET A 420 21.52 -26.45 -42.01
C MET A 420 20.04 -26.66 -41.63
N LEU A 421 19.23 -25.61 -41.66
CA LEU A 421 17.82 -25.67 -41.29
C LEU A 421 16.93 -26.21 -42.43
N LEU A 422 17.22 -25.83 -43.68
CA LEU A 422 16.52 -26.32 -44.88
C LEU A 422 16.86 -27.78 -45.16
N GLY A 423 18.15 -28.15 -45.07
CA GLY A 423 18.63 -29.46 -45.53
C GLY A 423 18.26 -29.71 -47.00
N ASN A 424 17.79 -30.92 -47.31
CA ASN A 424 17.27 -31.28 -48.64
C ASN A 424 15.73 -31.26 -48.72
N ASP A 425 15.02 -30.72 -47.71
CA ASP A 425 13.55 -30.73 -47.68
C ASP A 425 12.98 -29.45 -48.28
N SER A 426 12.50 -29.55 -49.52
CA SER A 426 11.90 -28.42 -50.24
C SER A 426 10.58 -27.93 -49.66
N ARG A 427 10.03 -28.62 -48.66
CA ARG A 427 8.76 -28.28 -48.01
C ARG A 427 8.94 -27.42 -46.76
N LYS A 428 10.17 -27.13 -46.33
CA LYS A 428 10.43 -26.28 -45.17
C LYS A 428 10.34 -24.79 -45.53
N VAL A 429 9.62 -24.04 -44.70
CA VAL A 429 9.60 -22.58 -44.73
C VAL A 429 10.05 -22.09 -43.36
N ILE A 430 11.12 -21.30 -43.32
CA ILE A 430 11.76 -20.93 -42.06
C ILE A 430 11.60 -19.43 -41.82
N LEU A 431 11.15 -19.08 -40.62
CA LEU A 431 11.08 -17.70 -40.13
C LEU A 431 12.29 -17.43 -39.25
N PHE A 432 13.16 -16.53 -39.69
CA PHE A 432 14.30 -16.05 -38.90
C PHE A 432 13.86 -14.80 -38.13
N SER A 433 13.99 -14.82 -36.81
CA SER A 433 13.76 -13.63 -35.99
C SER A 433 14.47 -13.75 -34.63
N ASN A 434 14.39 -12.71 -33.81
CA ASN A 434 14.81 -12.69 -32.42
C ASN A 434 13.90 -11.75 -31.61
N ASP A 435 14.04 -11.78 -30.29
CA ASP A 435 13.22 -10.96 -29.39
C ASP A 435 13.34 -9.45 -29.63
N GLU A 436 14.49 -8.96 -30.09
CA GLU A 436 14.72 -7.52 -30.36
C GLU A 436 13.97 -7.07 -31.62
N LEU A 437 14.12 -7.79 -32.72
CA LEU A 437 13.47 -7.52 -34.00
C LEU A 437 11.95 -7.65 -33.90
N MET A 438 11.48 -8.63 -33.14
CA MET A 438 10.05 -8.78 -32.83
C MET A 438 9.47 -7.57 -32.09
N LYS A 439 10.27 -6.93 -31.20
CA LYS A 439 9.85 -5.76 -30.43
C LYS A 439 9.95 -4.47 -31.25
N SER A 440 11.00 -4.32 -32.05
CA SER A 440 11.22 -3.11 -32.84
C SER A 440 10.29 -3.00 -34.05
N ASP A 441 9.81 -4.12 -34.56
CA ASP A 441 8.98 -4.19 -35.77
C ASP A 441 7.90 -5.30 -35.68
N GLU A 442 7.00 -5.14 -34.71
CA GLU A 442 5.96 -6.12 -34.38
C GLU A 442 4.95 -6.33 -35.54
N LEU A 443 4.65 -5.26 -36.29
CA LEU A 443 3.77 -5.29 -37.46
C LEU A 443 4.35 -6.23 -38.52
N THR A 444 5.61 -6.01 -38.93
CA THR A 444 6.26 -6.85 -39.94
C THR A 444 6.35 -8.30 -39.50
N PHE A 445 6.67 -8.56 -38.22
CA PHE A 445 6.68 -9.92 -37.71
C PHE A 445 5.29 -10.58 -37.81
N THR A 446 4.23 -9.86 -37.41
CA THR A 446 2.85 -10.38 -37.39
C THR A 446 2.33 -10.64 -38.80
N GLU A 447 2.66 -9.80 -39.77
CA GLU A 447 2.32 -9.98 -41.18
C GLU A 447 2.98 -11.25 -41.74
N LEU A 448 4.29 -11.41 -41.57
CA LEU A 448 5.05 -12.57 -42.05
C LEU A 448 4.58 -13.87 -41.38
N TYR A 449 4.33 -13.83 -40.06
CA TYR A 449 3.80 -14.96 -39.30
C TYR A 449 2.41 -15.38 -39.81
N SER A 450 1.52 -14.42 -40.05
CA SER A 450 0.17 -14.67 -40.58
C SER A 450 0.21 -15.22 -41.99
N GLU A 451 1.08 -14.69 -42.85
CA GLU A 451 1.30 -15.18 -44.21
C GLU A 451 1.74 -16.65 -44.21
N MET A 452 2.64 -17.04 -43.31
CA MET A 452 3.12 -18.42 -43.19
C MET A 452 2.03 -19.40 -42.75
N ILE A 453 1.17 -18.99 -41.80
CA ILE A 453 0.01 -19.79 -41.38
C ILE A 453 -0.95 -19.99 -42.56
N GLU A 454 -1.26 -18.92 -43.31
CA GLU A 454 -2.13 -19.00 -44.48
C GLU A 454 -1.53 -19.87 -45.59
N LYS A 455 -0.21 -19.81 -45.82
CA LYS A 455 0.51 -20.69 -46.74
C LYS A 455 0.38 -22.16 -46.33
N ARG A 456 0.54 -22.49 -45.03
CA ARG A 456 0.35 -23.86 -44.53
C ARG A 456 -1.10 -24.33 -44.63
N LYS A 457 -2.09 -23.46 -44.38
CA LYS A 457 -3.51 -23.81 -44.57
C LYS A 457 -3.82 -24.19 -46.02
N LYS A 458 -3.26 -23.45 -46.98
CA LYS A 458 -3.42 -23.72 -48.42
C LYS A 458 -2.63 -24.95 -48.87
N ASN A 459 -1.52 -25.27 -48.20
CA ASN A 459 -0.66 -26.40 -48.54
C ASN A 459 -0.20 -27.17 -47.28
N PRO A 460 -0.98 -28.15 -46.81
CA PRO A 460 -0.73 -28.84 -45.54
C PRO A 460 0.60 -29.62 -45.48
N GLY A 461 1.23 -29.88 -46.64
CA GLY A 461 2.52 -30.57 -46.72
C GLY A 461 3.73 -29.72 -46.36
N ILE A 462 3.55 -28.41 -46.14
CA ILE A 462 4.62 -27.47 -45.77
C ILE A 462 4.93 -27.57 -44.26
N CYS A 463 6.22 -27.69 -43.93
CA CYS A 463 6.71 -27.61 -42.55
C CYS A 463 7.15 -26.18 -42.24
N LEU A 464 6.59 -25.58 -41.18
CA LEU A 464 6.97 -24.26 -40.73
C LEU A 464 8.02 -24.41 -39.61
N VAL A 465 9.11 -23.68 -39.70
CA VAL A 465 10.18 -23.67 -38.68
C VAL A 465 10.38 -22.25 -38.20
N TYR A 466 10.39 -22.03 -36.90
CA TYR A 466 10.81 -20.77 -36.30
C TYR A 466 12.26 -20.92 -35.81
N ALA A 467 13.17 -20.17 -36.41
CA ALA A 467 14.58 -20.13 -36.05
C ALA A 467 14.86 -18.89 -35.20
N ASP A 468 15.12 -19.13 -33.92
CA ASP A 468 15.26 -18.10 -32.90
C ASP A 468 16.74 -17.72 -32.72
N PHE A 469 17.06 -16.48 -33.07
CA PHE A 469 18.42 -15.91 -32.97
C PHE A 469 18.67 -15.18 -31.65
N THR A 470 17.72 -15.17 -30.71
CA THR A 470 17.82 -14.38 -29.47
C THR A 470 19.04 -14.74 -28.62
N SER A 471 19.37 -16.04 -28.54
CA SER A 471 20.52 -16.53 -27.78
C SER A 471 21.78 -16.70 -28.66
N SER A 472 21.70 -16.34 -29.94
CA SER A 472 22.81 -16.51 -30.90
C SER A 472 23.81 -15.36 -30.80
N THR A 473 25.10 -15.64 -31.00
CA THR A 473 26.11 -14.59 -31.14
C THR A 473 25.99 -13.86 -32.50
N TYR A 474 25.34 -14.50 -33.48
CA TYR A 474 25.05 -13.91 -34.78
C TYR A 474 23.96 -12.84 -34.69
N LYS A 475 24.30 -11.59 -35.03
CA LYS A 475 23.35 -10.48 -35.08
C LYS A 475 22.52 -10.53 -36.35
N LEU A 476 21.24 -10.86 -36.20
CA LEU A 476 20.26 -10.78 -37.28
C LEU A 476 19.78 -9.32 -37.43
N GLU A 477 19.90 -8.76 -38.64
CA GLU A 477 19.54 -7.35 -38.91
C GLU A 477 18.04 -7.13 -39.16
N LYS A 478 17.31 -8.17 -39.60
CA LYS A 478 15.88 -8.10 -39.91
C LYS A 478 15.20 -9.47 -39.85
N THR A 479 13.90 -9.47 -39.60
CA THR A 479 13.06 -10.66 -39.70
C THR A 479 12.93 -11.08 -41.16
N LEU A 480 13.13 -12.36 -41.46
CA LEU A 480 13.18 -12.88 -42.83
C LEU A 480 12.47 -14.23 -42.94
N ILE A 481 11.76 -14.43 -44.06
CA ILE A 481 11.29 -15.75 -44.49
C ILE A 481 12.34 -16.33 -45.44
N VAL A 482 12.69 -17.59 -45.24
CA VAL A 482 13.60 -18.34 -46.11
C VAL A 482 12.85 -19.50 -46.75
N LEU A 483 12.82 -19.52 -48.08
CA LEU A 483 12.22 -20.59 -48.88
C LEU A 483 13.30 -21.47 -49.51
N SER A 484 12.97 -22.74 -49.76
CA SER A 484 13.82 -23.67 -50.53
C SER A 484 14.16 -23.14 -51.94
N ASP A 485 13.24 -22.37 -52.56
CA ASP A 485 13.40 -21.89 -53.94
C ASP A 485 14.35 -20.69 -54.08
N ASP A 486 14.68 -20.00 -52.97
CA ASP A 486 15.57 -18.82 -52.96
C ASP A 486 17.04 -19.18 -53.26
N LEU A 487 17.40 -20.47 -53.30
CA LEU A 487 18.72 -20.95 -53.72
C LEU A 487 18.99 -20.76 -55.22
N LYS A 488 17.95 -20.54 -56.05
CA LYS A 488 18.10 -20.43 -57.51
C LYS A 488 18.30 -19.00 -58.02
N GLU A 489 17.91 -17.96 -57.28
CA GLU A 489 17.91 -16.58 -57.81
C GLU A 489 19.18 -15.78 -57.52
N LYS A 490 20.08 -16.24 -56.65
CA LYS A 490 21.32 -15.49 -56.31
C LYS A 490 22.55 -15.82 -57.17
N GLN A 491 22.44 -16.60 -58.24
CA GLN A 491 23.55 -16.81 -59.19
C GLN A 491 23.57 -15.84 -60.39
N ASN A 492 22.51 -15.05 -60.61
CA ASN A 492 22.46 -14.14 -61.76
C ASN A 492 21.99 -12.76 -61.34
N GLN A 493 22.93 -11.91 -60.89
CA GLN A 493 22.99 -10.48 -61.25
C GLN A 493 24.15 -9.79 -60.52
N SER A 494 25.25 -9.63 -61.25
CA SER A 494 26.28 -8.64 -60.99
C SER A 494 26.47 -7.85 -62.29
N GLN A 495 26.01 -6.59 -62.32
CA GLN A 495 26.68 -5.44 -62.93
C GLN A 495 25.80 -4.18 -62.84
N SER A 496 26.43 -3.12 -62.33
CA SER A 496 25.99 -1.73 -62.06
C SER A 496 26.06 -0.83 -63.32
N PRO A 497 26.03 0.54 -63.31
CA PRO A 497 25.76 1.55 -62.24
C PRO A 497 24.96 2.84 -62.66
N SER A 498 24.80 3.76 -61.69
CA SER A 498 24.71 5.27 -61.76
C SER A 498 23.34 5.92 -62.03
N THR A 499 22.90 7.07 -61.45
CA THR A 499 23.62 8.32 -61.08
C THR A 499 22.74 9.33 -60.26
N VAL A 500 23.41 10.28 -59.56
CA VAL A 500 23.08 11.69 -59.16
C VAL A 500 22.36 12.05 -57.83
N ASN A 501 23.16 12.66 -56.92
CA ASN A 501 23.07 13.94 -56.12
C ASN A 501 21.68 14.56 -55.79
N ASN A 502 21.40 15.21 -54.65
CA ASN A 502 22.16 16.26 -53.95
C ASN A 502 21.64 16.55 -52.51
N ILE A 503 22.47 17.25 -51.74
CA ILE A 503 22.48 17.52 -50.29
C ILE A 503 21.84 18.89 -49.93
N ARG A 504 21.21 19.07 -48.73
CA ARG A 504 21.68 19.92 -47.58
C ARG A 504 20.56 20.48 -46.67
N GLU A 505 20.65 20.15 -45.38
CA GLU A 505 20.12 20.93 -44.24
C GLU A 505 21.07 22.09 -43.86
N LYS A 506 20.54 23.12 -43.20
CA LYS A 506 21.24 23.86 -42.12
C LYS A 506 20.30 24.81 -41.35
N SER A 507 20.40 24.75 -40.02
CA SER A 507 19.92 25.70 -39.00
C SER A 507 20.73 27.02 -39.01
N PRO A 508 20.26 28.12 -38.36
CA PRO A 508 20.69 28.43 -36.97
C PRO A 508 19.71 29.30 -36.11
N SER A 509 20.01 29.42 -34.81
CA SER A 509 19.43 30.33 -33.78
C SER A 509 20.30 31.61 -33.59
N PRO A 510 20.13 32.48 -32.56
CA PRO A 510 19.02 33.33 -32.07
C PRO A 510 19.40 34.86 -32.14
N PRO A 511 18.63 35.85 -31.58
CA PRO A 511 18.90 36.36 -30.21
C PRO A 511 17.72 37.07 -29.45
N GLN A 512 17.94 37.30 -28.14
CA GLN A 512 17.19 38.15 -27.16
C GLN A 512 17.40 39.68 -27.41
N PRO A 513 16.61 40.67 -26.85
CA PRO A 513 16.67 41.04 -25.40
C PRO A 513 15.51 41.84 -24.72
N SER A 514 15.34 41.59 -23.41
CA SER A 514 15.31 42.54 -22.25
C SER A 514 14.25 43.65 -21.98
N LEU A 515 13.88 43.76 -20.67
CA LEU A 515 13.69 44.94 -19.76
C LEU A 515 12.27 45.26 -19.20
N GLN A 516 12.15 45.11 -17.85
CA GLN A 516 11.63 46.07 -16.81
C GLN A 516 10.18 46.63 -16.95
N GLN A 517 9.33 46.87 -15.94
CA GLN A 517 9.53 47.45 -14.60
C GLN A 517 8.17 47.43 -13.81
N THR A 518 8.22 47.22 -12.49
CA THR A 518 7.42 47.84 -11.37
C THR A 518 5.91 48.13 -11.48
N SER A 519 5.12 47.69 -10.48
CA SER A 519 4.65 48.53 -9.34
C SER A 519 3.51 47.89 -8.54
N SER A 520 3.71 47.74 -7.24
CA SER A 520 2.70 47.41 -6.23
C SER A 520 1.99 48.66 -5.71
N GLN A 521 0.68 48.57 -5.49
CA GLN A 521 -0.06 49.47 -4.59
C GLN A 521 -0.88 48.65 -3.60
N SER A 522 -0.59 48.93 -2.33
CA SER A 522 -1.19 48.49 -1.07
C SER A 522 -2.49 49.24 -0.75
N LEU A 523 -3.39 48.65 0.05
CA LEU A 523 -3.62 49.08 1.45
C LEU A 523 -4.76 48.30 2.13
N ASP A 524 -4.45 47.88 3.35
CA ASP A 524 -5.34 47.46 4.44
C ASP A 524 -6.58 48.35 4.60
N GLN A 525 -7.65 47.79 5.19
CA GLN A 525 -8.18 48.34 6.44
C GLN A 525 -9.04 47.36 7.24
N THR A 526 -8.80 47.43 8.54
CA THR A 526 -9.25 46.61 9.67
C THR A 526 -10.73 46.82 10.06
N LEU A 527 -11.35 45.69 10.45
CA LEU A 527 -12.47 45.42 11.38
C LEU A 527 -13.28 46.61 11.97
N PRO A 528 -14.60 46.42 12.15
CA PRO A 528 -15.05 46.11 13.50
C PRO A 528 -16.13 45.03 13.62
N ILE A 529 -16.17 44.46 14.82
CA ILE A 529 -17.10 43.47 15.35
C ILE A 529 -18.54 44.01 15.32
N SER A 530 -19.45 43.26 14.68
CA SER A 530 -20.88 43.30 15.00
C SER A 530 -21.50 41.92 14.79
N SER A 531 -22.13 41.42 15.83
CA SER A 531 -22.92 40.20 15.89
C SER A 531 -24.05 40.18 14.85
N SER A 532 -23.88 39.38 13.81
CA SER A 532 -24.95 38.59 13.20
C SER A 532 -24.38 37.21 12.93
N SER A 533 -24.93 36.17 13.55
CA SER A 533 -24.51 34.80 13.27
C SER A 533 -24.95 34.44 11.85
N ASN A 534 -24.12 34.79 10.87
CA ASN A 534 -24.19 34.28 9.50
C ASN A 534 -23.89 32.79 9.55
N GLU A 535 -24.93 31.97 9.72
CA GLU A 535 -24.81 30.52 9.74
C GLU A 535 -24.31 30.05 8.36
N PHE A 536 -23.14 29.39 8.35
CA PHE A 536 -22.61 28.82 7.12
C PHE A 536 -23.41 27.57 6.74
N ILE A 537 -23.74 27.42 5.46
CA ILE A 537 -24.19 26.16 4.87
C ILE A 537 -22.93 25.45 4.38
N ASN A 538 -22.57 24.31 4.98
CA ASN A 538 -21.36 23.58 4.62
C ASN A 538 -21.70 22.45 3.64
N ILE A 539 -21.13 22.48 2.44
CA ILE A 539 -21.28 21.37 1.48
C ILE A 539 -19.91 20.74 1.18
N LEU A 540 -19.88 19.42 1.11
CA LEU A 540 -18.71 18.65 0.68
C LEU A 540 -18.81 18.35 -0.81
N LEU A 541 -17.81 18.71 -1.61
CA LEU A 541 -17.78 18.48 -3.05
C LEU A 541 -16.93 17.26 -3.37
N LEU A 542 -17.52 16.21 -3.94
CA LEU A 542 -16.83 14.96 -4.27
C LEU A 542 -17.08 14.61 -5.74
N GLY A 543 -16.09 14.03 -6.40
CA GLY A 543 -16.22 13.58 -7.77
C GLY A 543 -14.88 13.14 -8.34
N GLU A 544 -14.92 12.40 -9.44
CA GLU A 544 -13.72 11.84 -10.07
C GLU A 544 -12.71 12.93 -10.48
N SER A 545 -11.44 12.54 -10.60
CA SER A 545 -10.41 13.39 -11.20
C SER A 545 -10.83 13.79 -12.62
N GLY A 546 -10.81 15.10 -12.91
CA GLY A 546 -11.23 15.63 -14.22
C GLY A 546 -12.74 15.76 -14.45
N VAL A 547 -13.59 15.57 -13.43
CA VAL A 547 -15.04 15.83 -13.53
C VAL A 547 -15.39 17.32 -13.57
N GLY A 548 -14.46 18.21 -13.19
CA GLY A 548 -14.62 19.66 -13.24
C GLY A 548 -15.00 20.34 -11.92
N LYS A 549 -14.57 19.81 -10.76
CA LYS A 549 -14.84 20.39 -9.42
C LYS A 549 -14.40 21.85 -9.29
N SER A 550 -13.11 22.13 -9.51
CA SER A 550 -12.56 23.49 -9.44
C SER A 550 -13.19 24.43 -10.46
N THR A 551 -13.46 23.93 -11.68
CA THR A 551 -14.14 24.67 -12.75
C THR A 551 -15.58 25.02 -12.35
N PHE A 552 -16.30 24.10 -11.72
CA PHE A 552 -17.64 24.35 -11.18
C PHE A 552 -17.63 25.45 -10.13
N ILE A 553 -16.66 25.44 -9.20
CA ILE A 553 -16.55 26.48 -8.16
C ILE A 553 -16.33 27.87 -8.78
N ASN A 554 -15.41 27.99 -9.75
CA ASN A 554 -15.19 29.24 -10.47
C ASN A 554 -16.40 29.68 -11.28
N ALA A 555 -17.04 28.77 -12.02
CA ALA A 555 -18.24 29.07 -12.79
C ALA A 555 -19.37 29.56 -11.86
N PHE A 556 -19.60 28.87 -10.74
CA PHE A 556 -20.58 29.24 -9.74
C PHE A 556 -20.32 30.63 -9.14
N ALA A 557 -19.05 30.99 -8.89
CA ALA A 557 -18.68 32.33 -8.44
C ALA A 557 -19.10 33.43 -9.43
N ASN A 558 -18.90 33.19 -10.73
CA ASN A 558 -19.30 34.12 -11.79
C ASN A 558 -20.82 34.20 -11.92
N TYR A 559 -21.53 33.06 -11.84
CA TYR A 559 -22.99 33.01 -11.91
C TYR A 559 -23.70 33.69 -10.72
N LEU A 560 -23.03 33.77 -9.56
CA LEU A 560 -23.52 34.51 -8.41
C LEU A 560 -23.24 36.01 -8.50
N HIS A 561 -22.20 36.42 -9.21
CA HIS A 561 -21.75 37.81 -9.26
C HIS A 561 -22.38 38.60 -10.41
N PHE A 562 -22.48 38.01 -11.60
CA PHE A 562 -22.97 38.68 -12.81
C PHE A 562 -24.38 38.21 -13.16
N GLU A 563 -25.28 39.15 -13.46
CA GLU A 563 -26.67 38.81 -13.79
C GLU A 563 -26.83 38.32 -15.23
N SER A 564 -26.00 38.80 -16.15
CA SER A 564 -26.01 38.44 -17.58
C SER A 564 -24.61 38.17 -18.12
N LEU A 565 -24.54 37.47 -19.26
CA LEU A 565 -23.27 37.23 -19.95
C LEU A 565 -22.65 38.56 -20.43
N ASP A 566 -23.46 39.50 -20.94
CA ASP A 566 -23.02 40.83 -21.37
C ASP A 566 -22.29 41.61 -20.26
N GLU A 567 -22.75 41.46 -19.02
CA GLU A 567 -22.10 42.09 -17.86
C GLU A 567 -20.76 41.43 -17.56
N ALA A 568 -20.73 40.09 -17.59
CA ALA A 568 -19.52 39.31 -17.35
C ALA A 568 -18.44 39.54 -18.42
N GLU A 569 -18.83 39.72 -19.70
CA GLU A 569 -17.92 40.02 -20.82
C GLU A 569 -17.25 41.38 -20.71
N LYS A 570 -17.92 42.37 -20.10
CA LYS A 570 -17.37 43.72 -19.86
C LYS A 570 -16.37 43.73 -18.70
N GLY A 571 -16.49 42.76 -17.79
CA GLY A 571 -15.63 42.59 -16.63
C GLY A 571 -14.45 41.64 -16.86
N LYS A 572 -13.70 41.37 -15.79
CA LYS A 572 -12.76 40.24 -15.75
C LYS A 572 -13.46 39.04 -15.11
N PRO A 573 -13.26 37.81 -15.63
CA PRO A 573 -13.83 36.62 -14.99
C PRO A 573 -13.27 36.48 -13.57
N ILE A 574 -14.14 36.10 -12.64
CA ILE A 574 -13.75 35.78 -11.26
C ILE A 574 -13.10 34.40 -11.28
N VAL A 575 -11.80 34.33 -10.99
CA VAL A 575 -11.05 33.07 -10.93
C VAL A 575 -10.42 32.95 -9.55
N ILE A 576 -11.04 32.13 -8.72
CA ILE A 576 -10.65 31.88 -7.32
C ILE A 576 -9.66 30.69 -7.27
N ILE A 577 -9.82 29.74 -8.19
CA ILE A 577 -8.97 28.56 -8.33
C ILE A 577 -8.32 28.60 -9.71
N PRO A 578 -6.99 28.47 -9.83
CA PRO A 578 -6.32 28.50 -11.14
C PRO A 578 -6.82 27.39 -12.06
N VAL A 579 -7.09 27.71 -13.32
CA VAL A 579 -7.64 26.78 -14.31
C VAL A 579 -6.70 26.59 -15.49
N SER A 580 -6.69 25.35 -16.01
CA SER A 580 -6.00 24.96 -17.23
C SER A 580 -6.92 24.06 -18.04
N PHE A 581 -7.14 24.37 -19.32
CA PHE A 581 -7.94 23.53 -20.21
C PHE A 581 -7.54 23.74 -21.67
N GLU A 582 -7.85 22.76 -22.51
CA GLU A 582 -7.57 22.80 -23.95
C GLU A 582 -8.79 23.31 -24.72
N ILE A 583 -8.53 24.12 -25.74
CA ILE A 583 -9.51 24.54 -26.76
C ILE A 583 -8.96 24.14 -28.13
N ALA A 584 -9.81 23.53 -28.95
CA ALA A 584 -9.49 23.29 -30.36
C ALA A 584 -9.71 24.58 -31.17
N LEU A 585 -8.70 24.97 -31.91
CA LEU A 585 -8.68 26.08 -32.85
C LEU A 585 -9.07 25.53 -34.22
N ASN A 586 -10.23 25.95 -34.71
CA ASN A 586 -10.62 25.84 -36.11
C ASN A 586 -10.88 24.39 -36.58
N ASP A 587 -11.29 24.23 -37.84
CA ASP A 587 -11.55 22.92 -38.47
C ASP A 587 -10.29 22.05 -38.66
N ASN A 588 -9.10 22.58 -38.34
CA ASN A 588 -7.83 21.86 -38.41
C ASN A 588 -7.49 21.09 -37.12
N PHE A 589 -8.32 21.20 -36.07
CA PHE A 589 -8.12 20.55 -34.78
C PHE A 589 -6.82 20.97 -34.06
N ASP A 590 -6.34 22.20 -34.30
CA ASP A 590 -5.14 22.71 -33.63
C ASP A 590 -5.44 22.96 -32.14
N GLU A 591 -4.71 22.35 -31.21
CA GLU A 591 -5.02 22.49 -29.77
C GLU A 591 -4.25 23.63 -29.10
N LYS A 592 -4.94 24.48 -28.34
CA LYS A 592 -4.35 25.51 -27.48
C LYS A 592 -4.70 25.26 -26.03
N THR A 593 -3.69 25.15 -25.17
CA THR A 593 -3.89 25.12 -23.71
C THR A 593 -4.05 26.54 -23.17
N ILE A 594 -5.22 26.85 -22.63
CA ILE A 594 -5.50 28.08 -21.90
C ILE A 594 -5.17 27.87 -20.43
N LYS A 595 -4.39 28.79 -19.85
CA LYS A 595 -4.07 28.83 -18.41
C LYS A 595 -4.42 30.19 -17.84
N PHE A 596 -5.15 30.22 -16.74
CA PHE A 596 -5.60 31.47 -16.13
C PHE A 596 -5.72 31.37 -14.60
N GLY A 597 -5.29 32.42 -13.90
CA GLY A 597 -5.21 32.48 -12.44
C GLY A 597 -3.77 32.52 -11.92
N GLU A 598 -3.60 32.91 -10.65
CA GLU A 598 -2.27 32.94 -10.00
C GLU A 598 -1.76 31.53 -9.72
N PHE A 599 -0.46 31.34 -9.55
CA PHE A 599 0.06 30.01 -9.20
C PHE A 599 -0.45 29.59 -7.80
N ASP A 600 -1.12 28.43 -7.72
CA ASP A 600 -1.50 27.78 -6.45
C ASP A 600 -0.80 26.42 -6.37
N SER A 601 0.04 26.22 -5.34
CA SER A 601 0.73 24.95 -5.12
C SER A 601 -0.22 23.79 -4.80
N ASN A 602 -1.48 24.08 -4.46
CA ASN A 602 -2.51 23.07 -4.25
C ASN A 602 -3.15 22.55 -5.55
N GLU A 603 -2.84 23.15 -6.71
CA GLU A 603 -3.41 22.78 -8.01
C GLU A 603 -2.31 22.30 -8.99
N ASN A 604 -2.33 21.02 -9.35
CA ASN A 604 -1.38 20.41 -10.28
C ASN A 604 -2.04 20.05 -11.62
N HIS A 605 -1.81 20.89 -12.62
CA HIS A 605 -2.35 20.71 -13.98
C HIS A 605 -1.40 19.95 -14.94
N ASN A 606 -0.24 19.47 -14.47
CA ASN A 606 0.80 18.92 -15.34
C ASN A 606 0.69 17.42 -15.60
N ASN A 607 -0.16 16.70 -14.86
CA ASN A 607 -0.26 15.24 -14.92
C ASN A 607 -1.69 14.81 -15.28
N ALA A 608 -1.90 14.40 -16.54
CA ALA A 608 -3.21 13.93 -17.01
C ALA A 608 -3.68 12.72 -16.20
N GLY A 609 -4.94 12.77 -15.72
CA GLY A 609 -5.56 11.69 -14.95
C GLY A 609 -5.20 11.64 -13.45
N GLN A 610 -4.36 12.54 -12.94
CA GLN A 610 -4.20 12.73 -11.49
C GLN A 610 -5.23 13.74 -10.97
N SER A 611 -5.52 13.71 -9.66
CA SER A 611 -6.29 14.80 -9.05
C SER A 611 -5.54 16.11 -9.22
N VAL A 612 -6.22 17.14 -9.71
CA VAL A 612 -5.66 18.49 -9.85
C VAL A 612 -5.51 19.13 -8.47
N THR A 613 -6.56 19.10 -7.66
CA THR A 613 -6.55 19.54 -6.25
C THR A 613 -5.81 18.53 -5.39
N GLN A 614 -4.80 18.98 -4.64
CA GLN A 614 -3.94 18.11 -3.81
C GLN A 614 -4.43 17.95 -2.36
N GLN A 615 -4.99 19.01 -1.77
CA GLN A 615 -5.51 19.03 -0.39
C GLN A 615 -6.88 19.72 -0.32
N CYS A 616 -7.66 19.36 0.71
CA CYS A 616 -8.98 19.93 0.93
C CYS A 616 -8.89 21.45 1.23
N LYS A 617 -9.74 22.25 0.56
CA LYS A 617 -9.78 23.71 0.74
C LYS A 617 -11.22 24.20 0.70
N SER A 618 -11.56 25.19 1.51
CA SER A 618 -12.93 25.72 1.58
C SER A 618 -13.07 27.10 0.96
N TYR A 619 -14.13 27.32 0.19
CA TYR A 619 -14.48 28.58 -0.46
C TYR A 619 -15.84 29.07 0.03
N ALA A 620 -15.94 30.35 0.37
CA ALA A 620 -17.15 30.94 0.95
C ALA A 620 -17.83 31.91 -0.02
N PHE A 621 -19.14 31.76 -0.22
CA PHE A 621 -19.97 32.57 -1.10
C PHE A 621 -21.17 33.14 -0.34
N ASN A 622 -21.55 34.37 -0.66
CA ASN A 622 -22.80 34.94 -0.17
C ASN A 622 -23.92 34.47 -1.12
N ILE A 623 -24.87 33.67 -0.62
CA ILE A 623 -25.98 33.14 -1.43
C ILE A 623 -27.35 33.71 -1.02
N SER A 624 -27.41 34.37 0.13
CA SER A 624 -28.52 35.24 0.53
C SER A 624 -28.01 36.30 1.51
N ASN A 625 -28.85 37.30 1.82
CA ASN A 625 -28.49 38.38 2.76
C ASN A 625 -28.15 37.88 4.18
N GLU A 626 -28.54 36.66 4.54
CA GLU A 626 -28.40 36.10 5.89
C GLU A 626 -27.62 34.78 5.94
N ARG A 627 -27.26 34.19 4.79
CA ARG A 627 -26.58 32.88 4.73
C ARG A 627 -25.38 32.87 3.78
N LYS A 628 -24.33 32.21 4.24
CA LYS A 628 -23.08 32.00 3.48
C LYS A 628 -22.95 30.54 3.12
N LEU A 629 -22.69 30.23 1.85
CA LEU A 629 -22.34 28.88 1.42
C LEU A 629 -20.84 28.66 1.57
N ARG A 630 -20.43 27.60 2.25
CA ARG A 630 -19.07 27.10 2.27
C ARG A 630 -18.99 25.82 1.44
N ILE A 631 -18.29 25.89 0.32
CA ILE A 631 -17.97 24.72 -0.51
C ILE A 631 -16.63 24.18 -0.06
N ILE A 632 -16.60 22.92 0.35
CA ILE A 632 -15.37 22.20 0.71
C ILE A 632 -14.96 21.42 -0.54
N ASP A 633 -13.94 21.93 -1.21
CA ASP A 633 -13.32 21.29 -2.36
C ASP A 633 -12.37 20.19 -1.90
N THR A 634 -12.35 19.08 -2.62
CA THR A 634 -11.63 17.87 -2.24
C THR A 634 -10.80 17.33 -3.40
N PRO A 635 -9.73 16.56 -3.13
CA PRO A 635 -9.07 15.77 -4.16
C PRO A 635 -10.05 14.83 -4.88
N GLY A 636 -9.87 14.63 -6.18
CA GLY A 636 -10.66 13.66 -6.94
C GLY A 636 -10.32 12.21 -6.58
N PHE A 637 -11.32 11.34 -6.65
CA PHE A 637 -11.13 9.89 -6.54
C PHE A 637 -10.92 9.26 -7.93
N GLY A 638 -10.31 8.08 -7.98
CA GLY A 638 -9.89 7.43 -9.22
C GLY A 638 -8.59 8.01 -9.76
N ASP A 639 -7.65 8.32 -8.86
CA ASP A 639 -6.33 8.85 -9.22
C ASP A 639 -5.47 7.79 -9.95
N THR A 640 -4.84 8.17 -11.07
CA THR A 640 -3.93 7.28 -11.82
C THR A 640 -2.73 6.78 -11.02
N ARG A 641 -2.43 7.36 -9.87
CA ARG A 641 -1.42 6.88 -8.89
C ARG A 641 -1.87 5.62 -8.13
N GLY A 642 -3.12 5.19 -8.30
CA GLY A 642 -3.67 3.94 -7.79
C GLY A 642 -4.28 4.04 -6.37
N ASP A 643 -4.79 2.90 -5.89
CA ASP A 643 -5.63 2.77 -4.69
C ASP A 643 -5.04 3.41 -3.42
N ASN A 644 -3.71 3.35 -3.26
CA ASN A 644 -3.03 3.95 -2.11
C ASN A 644 -3.21 5.47 -2.06
N GLN A 645 -3.19 6.14 -3.21
CA GLN A 645 -3.40 7.59 -3.27
C GLN A 645 -4.85 7.95 -2.97
N ASP A 646 -5.82 7.18 -3.46
CA ASP A 646 -7.23 7.40 -3.14
C ASP A 646 -7.51 7.23 -1.64
N ASN A 647 -6.86 6.28 -0.97
CA ASN A 647 -6.95 6.13 0.48
C ASN A 647 -6.37 7.36 1.22
N LEU A 648 -5.21 7.88 0.78
CA LEU A 648 -4.65 9.11 1.35
C LEU A 648 -5.57 10.32 1.12
N ASN A 649 -6.20 10.41 -0.05
CA ASN A 649 -7.17 11.46 -0.36
C ASN A 649 -8.38 11.37 0.60
N MET A 650 -8.86 10.16 0.90
CA MET A 650 -9.94 9.94 1.87
C MET A 650 -9.54 10.29 3.30
N GLU A 651 -8.33 9.94 3.73
CA GLU A 651 -7.79 10.34 5.04
C GLU A 651 -7.73 11.87 5.19
N GLU A 652 -7.29 12.57 4.14
CA GLU A 652 -7.25 14.03 4.10
C GLU A 652 -8.66 14.64 4.18
N ILE A 653 -9.64 14.07 3.47
CA ILE A 653 -11.05 14.47 3.56
C ILE A 653 -11.56 14.31 4.99
N PHE A 654 -11.31 13.16 5.63
CA PHE A 654 -11.74 12.92 7.02
C PHE A 654 -11.05 13.84 8.02
N ALA A 655 -9.76 14.13 7.83
CA ALA A 655 -9.00 15.08 8.64
C ALA A 655 -9.57 16.51 8.52
N PHE A 656 -9.95 16.94 7.31
CA PHE A 656 -10.59 18.23 7.11
C PHE A 656 -11.97 18.26 7.79
N LEU A 657 -12.77 17.22 7.57
CA LEU A 657 -14.11 17.07 8.14
C LEU A 657 -14.11 16.99 9.67
N HIS A 658 -13.04 16.52 10.29
CA HIS A 658 -12.91 16.49 11.75
C HIS A 658 -13.08 17.86 12.39
N ASN A 659 -12.62 18.92 11.70
CA ASN A 659 -12.68 20.30 12.18
C ASN A 659 -14.03 20.98 11.87
N ILE A 660 -14.99 20.24 11.30
CA ILE A 660 -16.32 20.74 10.96
C ILE A 660 -17.37 20.10 11.85
N ASN A 661 -18.23 20.92 12.46
CA ASN A 661 -19.24 20.44 13.42
C ASN A 661 -20.54 19.97 12.76
N TYR A 662 -20.80 20.35 11.51
CA TYR A 662 -21.99 19.97 10.76
C TYR A 662 -21.81 20.15 9.25
N LEU A 663 -22.52 19.32 8.49
CA LEU A 663 -22.67 19.46 7.03
C LEU A 663 -24.13 19.69 6.66
N ASN A 664 -24.39 20.37 5.57
CA ASN A 664 -25.73 20.52 5.02
C ASN A 664 -25.93 19.59 3.82
N GLY A 665 -24.87 19.29 3.06
CA GLY A 665 -24.97 18.40 1.91
C GLY A 665 -23.65 17.79 1.47
N ILE A 666 -23.74 16.62 0.84
CA ILE A 666 -22.64 15.97 0.13
C ILE A 666 -23.00 16.01 -1.36
N CYS A 667 -22.26 16.81 -2.13
CA CYS A 667 -22.45 16.98 -3.55
C CYS A 667 -21.57 16.00 -4.32
N LEU A 668 -22.18 15.02 -4.97
CA LEU A 668 -21.50 14.09 -5.87
C LEU A 668 -21.56 14.61 -7.30
N LEU A 669 -20.39 14.84 -7.90
CA LEU A 669 -20.24 15.39 -9.24
C LEU A 669 -19.98 14.29 -10.26
N PHE A 670 -20.71 14.35 -11.38
CA PHE A 670 -20.64 13.39 -12.49
C PHE A 670 -20.69 14.10 -13.84
N LYS A 671 -20.18 13.44 -14.89
CA LYS A 671 -20.55 13.78 -16.28
C LYS A 671 -21.85 13.04 -16.64
N PRO A 672 -22.73 13.57 -17.52
CA PRO A 672 -24.04 12.98 -17.80
C PRO A 672 -24.01 11.77 -18.74
N GLU A 673 -22.96 11.58 -19.53
CA GLU A 673 -22.87 10.51 -20.56
C GLU A 673 -21.70 9.54 -20.30
N VAL A 674 -21.57 9.03 -19.06
CA VAL A 674 -20.58 7.98 -18.78
C VAL A 674 -21.12 6.61 -19.14
N VAL A 675 -20.29 5.80 -19.80
CA VAL A 675 -20.64 4.40 -20.17
C VAL A 675 -20.58 3.48 -18.95
N LYS A 676 -19.73 3.80 -17.97
CA LYS A 676 -19.56 3.04 -16.74
C LYS A 676 -19.18 3.98 -15.60
N LEU A 677 -19.72 3.74 -14.41
CA LEU A 677 -19.26 4.41 -13.20
C LEU A 677 -17.84 3.96 -12.85
N ASN A 678 -17.06 4.88 -12.30
CA ASN A 678 -15.73 4.54 -11.84
C ASN A 678 -15.77 3.52 -10.70
N PRO A 679 -14.97 2.44 -10.77
CA PRO A 679 -14.94 1.40 -9.74
C PRO A 679 -14.69 1.94 -8.32
N TYR A 680 -13.94 3.03 -8.19
CA TYR A 680 -13.58 3.62 -6.89
C TYR A 680 -14.73 4.40 -6.24
N LEU A 681 -15.76 4.77 -6.99
CA LEU A 681 -16.97 5.40 -6.43
C LEU A 681 -17.58 4.53 -5.32
N GLN A 682 -17.54 3.20 -5.49
CA GLN A 682 -18.04 2.26 -4.47
C GLN A 682 -17.25 2.38 -3.17
N SER A 683 -15.93 2.35 -3.25
CA SER A 683 -15.06 2.48 -2.08
C SER A 683 -15.25 3.82 -1.38
N CYS A 684 -15.27 4.92 -2.14
CA CYS A 684 -15.47 6.27 -1.62
C CYS A 684 -16.82 6.39 -0.88
N CYS A 685 -17.93 5.99 -1.51
CA CYS A 685 -19.25 6.00 -0.88
C CYS A 685 -19.30 5.09 0.36
N SER A 686 -18.75 3.88 0.30
CA SER A 686 -18.69 2.97 1.45
C SER A 686 -17.94 3.58 2.64
N GLN A 687 -16.79 4.22 2.40
CA GLN A 687 -16.01 4.87 3.45
C GLN A 687 -16.76 6.09 4.03
N LEU A 688 -17.44 6.88 3.19
CA LEU A 688 -18.28 7.99 3.66
C LEU A 688 -19.45 7.49 4.51
N PHE A 689 -20.14 6.42 4.11
CA PHE A 689 -21.23 5.84 4.90
C PHE A 689 -20.72 5.25 6.22
N GLN A 690 -19.56 4.61 6.22
CA GLN A 690 -18.91 4.16 7.45
C GLN A 690 -18.51 5.31 8.36
N TYR A 691 -18.09 6.45 7.80
CA TYR A 691 -17.68 7.61 8.57
C TYR A 691 -18.87 8.42 9.10
N PHE A 692 -19.87 8.69 8.28
CA PHE A 692 -21.03 9.50 8.66
C PHE A 692 -22.11 8.70 9.42
N GLY A 693 -22.32 7.43 9.08
CA GLY A 693 -23.45 6.63 9.56
C GLY A 693 -24.69 6.73 8.64
N GLU A 694 -25.71 5.90 8.87
CA GLU A 694 -26.80 5.65 7.91
C GLU A 694 -27.73 6.85 7.64
N ASN A 695 -27.77 7.84 8.53
CA ASN A 695 -28.69 8.98 8.41
C ASN A 695 -28.19 10.07 7.45
N ILE A 696 -26.97 9.95 6.93
CA ILE A 696 -26.39 10.94 5.99
C ILE A 696 -27.07 10.90 4.61
N LEU A 697 -27.78 9.83 4.28
CA LEU A 697 -28.34 9.57 2.95
C LEU A 697 -29.25 10.71 2.46
N ASP A 698 -29.99 11.37 3.35
CA ASP A 698 -30.90 12.48 3.02
C ASP A 698 -30.15 13.78 2.64
N HIS A 699 -28.84 13.81 2.86
CA HIS A 699 -27.96 14.93 2.55
C HIS A 699 -27.19 14.76 1.23
N PHE A 700 -27.40 13.67 0.48
CA PHE A 700 -26.78 13.47 -0.82
C PHE A 700 -27.45 14.32 -1.91
N ILE A 701 -26.61 15.02 -2.65
CA ILE A 701 -26.97 15.92 -3.74
C ILE A 701 -26.20 15.50 -4.98
N PHE A 702 -26.88 15.39 -6.11
CA PHE A 702 -26.28 14.95 -7.37
C PHE A 702 -26.07 16.16 -8.28
N CYS A 703 -24.86 16.34 -8.74
CA CYS A 703 -24.49 17.44 -9.62
C CYS A 703 -23.90 16.87 -10.92
N PHE A 704 -24.43 17.28 -12.06
CA PHE A 704 -23.91 16.91 -13.36
C PHE A 704 -23.18 18.09 -13.97
N THR A 705 -21.89 17.96 -14.22
CA THR A 705 -21.09 18.92 -14.97
C THR A 705 -21.17 18.61 -16.46
N ASN A 706 -20.86 19.58 -17.32
CA ASN A 706 -20.87 19.42 -18.78
C ASN A 706 -22.25 18.95 -19.31
N ALA A 707 -23.33 19.41 -18.68
CA ALA A 707 -24.68 18.93 -18.96
C ALA A 707 -25.30 19.50 -20.26
N ARG A 708 -24.57 20.35 -20.99
CA ARG A 708 -25.03 20.98 -22.23
C ARG A 708 -25.38 19.94 -23.30
N SER A 709 -24.55 18.92 -23.49
CA SER A 709 -24.74 17.86 -24.49
C SER A 709 -25.99 17.01 -24.25
N THR A 710 -26.51 17.01 -23.03
CA THR A 710 -27.72 16.27 -22.62
C THR A 710 -28.89 17.20 -22.31
N PHE A 711 -28.92 18.39 -22.91
CA PHE A 711 -29.98 19.38 -22.73
C PHE A 711 -30.23 19.74 -21.26
N PHE A 712 -29.17 19.78 -20.44
CA PHE A 712 -29.20 20.03 -19.00
C PHE A 712 -29.96 18.96 -18.21
N ALA A 713 -29.77 17.69 -18.61
CA ALA A 713 -30.28 16.52 -17.92
C ALA A 713 -29.16 15.54 -17.51
N PRO A 714 -29.40 14.65 -16.53
CA PRO A 714 -28.42 13.66 -16.05
C PRO A 714 -27.90 12.62 -17.07
N GLY A 715 -28.49 12.54 -18.26
CA GLY A 715 -28.08 11.61 -19.33
C GLY A 715 -28.11 10.12 -18.94
N ASN A 716 -27.32 9.32 -19.65
CA ASN A 716 -27.16 7.88 -19.42
C ASN A 716 -26.49 7.51 -18.09
N THR A 717 -25.92 8.48 -17.38
CA THR A 717 -25.30 8.24 -16.07
C THR A 717 -26.35 8.01 -14.98
N ARG A 718 -27.54 8.59 -15.11
CA ARG A 718 -28.60 8.47 -14.10
C ARG A 718 -29.02 7.01 -13.83
N PRO A 719 -29.38 6.19 -14.83
CA PRO A 719 -29.71 4.79 -14.59
C PRO A 719 -28.60 4.01 -13.87
N LEU A 720 -27.34 4.28 -14.21
CA LEU A 720 -26.18 3.66 -13.56
C LEU A 720 -26.10 4.03 -12.07
N LEU A 721 -26.37 5.29 -11.73
CA LEU A 721 -26.41 5.74 -10.33
C LEU A 721 -27.61 5.14 -9.58
N GLU A 722 -28.78 5.03 -10.22
CA GLU A 722 -29.95 4.40 -9.62
C GLU A 722 -29.67 2.92 -9.29
N GLU A 723 -29.01 2.19 -10.20
CA GLU A 723 -28.55 0.82 -9.96
C GLU A 723 -27.48 0.77 -8.87
N PHE A 724 -26.46 1.60 -8.94
CA PHE A 724 -25.36 1.66 -7.97
C PHE A 724 -25.87 1.88 -6.54
N PHE A 725 -26.66 2.93 -6.31
CA PHE A 725 -27.17 3.26 -4.98
C PHE A 725 -28.24 2.28 -4.48
N SER A 726 -28.88 1.52 -5.36
CA SER A 726 -29.80 0.44 -4.94
C SER A 726 -29.10 -0.68 -4.17
N SER A 727 -27.77 -0.82 -4.32
CA SER A 727 -26.98 -1.86 -3.67
C SER A 727 -26.53 -1.53 -2.24
N PHE A 728 -26.60 -0.27 -1.80
CA PHE A 728 -26.00 0.16 -0.52
C PHE A 728 -26.92 0.04 0.69
N HIS A 729 -28.24 0.31 0.59
CA HIS A 729 -29.15 0.34 1.75
C HIS A 729 -30.65 0.10 1.44
N GLU A 730 -31.45 -0.25 2.46
CA GLU A 730 -32.92 -0.37 2.38
C GLU A 730 -33.63 0.98 2.08
N LYS A 731 -33.06 2.10 2.56
CA LYS A 731 -33.51 3.45 2.22
C LYS A 731 -32.86 3.90 0.91
N LYS A 732 -33.66 4.01 -0.16
CA LYS A 732 -33.20 4.50 -1.46
C LYS A 732 -32.88 6.00 -1.39
N ILE A 733 -31.66 6.39 -1.78
CA ILE A 733 -31.33 7.81 -2.00
C ILE A 733 -32.20 8.32 -3.16
N PRO A 734 -33.03 9.34 -2.97
CA PRO A 734 -33.90 9.81 -4.03
C PRO A 734 -33.07 10.52 -5.11
N LEU A 735 -32.97 9.98 -6.33
CA LEU A 735 -32.37 10.70 -7.47
C LEU A 735 -33.46 11.48 -8.22
N LYS A 736 -33.97 12.54 -7.58
CA LYS A 736 -35.12 13.34 -8.09
C LYS A 736 -34.65 14.70 -8.58
N LYS A 737 -35.49 15.38 -9.39
CA LYS A 737 -35.18 16.76 -9.83
C LYS A 737 -34.94 17.71 -8.64
N THR A 738 -35.53 17.45 -7.48
CA THR A 738 -35.37 18.27 -6.28
C THR A 738 -33.92 18.32 -5.76
N ASN A 739 -33.18 17.21 -5.80
CA ASN A 739 -31.79 17.11 -5.31
C ASN A 739 -30.77 16.73 -6.40
N THR A 740 -31.16 16.87 -7.67
CA THR A 740 -30.29 16.66 -8.83
C THR A 740 -30.18 17.95 -9.62
N PHE A 741 -28.96 18.42 -9.86
CA PHE A 741 -28.66 19.70 -10.51
C PHE A 741 -27.74 19.49 -11.71
N CYS A 742 -28.01 20.16 -12.82
CA CYS A 742 -27.24 20.00 -14.05
C CYS A 742 -26.64 21.35 -14.47
N PHE A 743 -25.33 21.43 -14.42
CA PHE A 743 -24.54 22.63 -14.69
C PHE A 743 -23.73 22.47 -15.96
N ASP A 744 -23.43 23.60 -16.58
CA ASP A 744 -22.42 23.69 -17.62
C ASP A 744 -21.39 24.75 -17.21
N SER A 745 -20.13 24.53 -17.57
CA SER A 745 -19.03 25.45 -17.24
C SER A 745 -18.34 26.00 -18.47
N GLU A 746 -18.85 25.70 -19.68
CA GLU A 746 -18.32 26.22 -20.93
C GLU A 746 -18.45 27.75 -21.02
N SER A 747 -19.52 28.33 -20.46
CA SER A 747 -19.67 29.79 -20.45
C SER A 747 -18.62 30.49 -19.58
N PHE A 748 -18.17 29.86 -18.49
CA PHE A 748 -17.01 30.32 -17.74
C PHE A 748 -15.70 30.15 -18.53
N ARG A 749 -15.50 29.00 -19.19
CA ARG A 749 -14.32 28.76 -20.06
C ARG A 749 -14.24 29.79 -21.19
N TYR A 750 -15.38 30.15 -21.77
CA TYR A 750 -15.51 31.22 -22.77
C TYR A 750 -15.01 32.57 -22.22
N LEU A 751 -15.49 32.99 -21.04
CA LEU A 751 -15.03 34.24 -20.43
C LEU A 751 -13.51 34.27 -20.18
N VAL A 752 -12.93 33.13 -19.78
CA VAL A 752 -11.49 32.99 -19.59
C VAL A 752 -10.74 33.05 -20.93
N ALA A 753 -11.25 32.36 -21.96
CA ALA A 753 -10.64 32.34 -23.28
C ALA A 753 -10.65 33.73 -23.95
N MET A 754 -11.69 34.54 -23.72
CA MET A 754 -11.73 35.94 -24.19
C MET A 754 -10.58 36.78 -23.65
N GLN A 755 -10.09 36.49 -22.43
CA GLN A 755 -8.95 37.22 -21.86
C GLN A 755 -7.62 36.90 -22.57
N ASP A 756 -7.56 35.77 -23.28
CA ASP A 756 -6.40 35.35 -24.08
C ASP A 756 -6.56 35.73 -25.58
N SER A 757 -7.41 36.73 -25.85
CA SER A 757 -7.69 37.29 -27.19
C SER A 757 -8.21 36.26 -28.20
N PHE A 758 -9.00 35.29 -27.74
CA PHE A 758 -9.68 34.32 -28.59
C PHE A 758 -10.89 34.97 -29.27
N GLU A 759 -11.02 34.81 -30.59
CA GLU A 759 -12.18 35.28 -31.35
C GLU A 759 -13.21 34.15 -31.48
N PHE A 760 -14.47 34.46 -31.16
CA PHE A 760 -15.60 33.54 -31.25
C PHE A 760 -16.58 34.00 -32.34
N TYR A 761 -17.20 33.06 -33.03
CA TYR A 761 -18.28 33.38 -33.98
C TYR A 761 -19.53 33.85 -33.24
N SER A 762 -20.34 34.68 -33.89
CA SER A 762 -21.58 35.20 -33.30
C SER A 762 -22.53 34.07 -32.85
N THR A 763 -22.58 32.97 -33.60
CA THR A 763 -23.38 31.78 -33.28
C THR A 763 -22.88 31.05 -32.03
N GLU A 764 -21.56 30.98 -31.82
CA GLU A 764 -20.99 30.35 -30.63
C GLU A 764 -21.30 31.16 -29.38
N ARG A 765 -21.21 32.49 -29.48
CA ARG A 765 -21.59 33.39 -28.38
C ARG A 765 -23.07 33.21 -28.00
N GLU A 766 -23.97 33.15 -28.98
CA GLU A 766 -25.41 32.93 -28.73
C GLU A 766 -25.65 31.61 -27.96
N GLU A 767 -24.95 30.54 -28.33
CA GLU A 767 -25.03 29.26 -27.64
C GLU A 767 -24.48 29.33 -26.20
N ILE A 768 -23.37 30.05 -26.01
CA ILE A 768 -22.78 30.28 -24.69
C ILE A 768 -23.72 31.11 -23.81
N GLU A 769 -24.41 32.10 -24.36
CA GLU A 769 -25.40 32.91 -23.65
C GLU A 769 -26.58 32.07 -23.16
N GLN A 770 -27.07 31.14 -23.99
CA GLN A 770 -28.09 30.17 -23.58
C GLN A 770 -27.59 29.25 -22.45
N SER A 771 -26.33 28.79 -22.55
CA SER A 771 -25.71 27.99 -21.50
C SER A 771 -25.57 28.74 -20.18
N TRP A 772 -25.14 30.01 -20.25
CA TRP A 772 -25.04 30.93 -19.12
C TRP A 772 -26.38 31.08 -18.41
N LEU A 773 -27.43 31.45 -19.14
CA LEU A 773 -28.77 31.67 -18.58
C LEU A 773 -29.31 30.42 -17.86
N ARG A 774 -29.13 29.23 -18.46
CA ARG A 774 -29.54 27.97 -17.84
C ARG A 774 -28.72 27.65 -16.58
N SER A 775 -27.40 27.86 -16.62
CA SER A 775 -26.51 27.59 -15.50
C SER A 775 -26.72 28.57 -14.33
N VAL A 776 -27.00 29.85 -14.60
CA VAL A 776 -27.40 30.83 -13.59
C VAL A 776 -28.73 30.44 -12.94
N THR A 777 -29.72 30.05 -13.76
CA THR A 777 -31.03 29.60 -13.26
C THR A 777 -30.90 28.37 -12.36
N GLU A 778 -30.12 27.37 -12.78
CA GLU A 778 -29.86 26.17 -11.99
C GLU A 778 -29.04 26.48 -10.72
N SER A 779 -28.09 27.43 -10.78
CA SER A 779 -27.31 27.90 -9.63
C SER A 779 -28.18 28.61 -8.57
N LYS A 780 -29.16 29.41 -9.01
CA LYS A 780 -30.19 30.00 -8.13
C LYS A 780 -31.06 28.91 -7.51
N ARG A 781 -31.46 27.89 -8.29
CA ARG A 781 -32.23 26.74 -7.77
C ARG A 781 -31.43 25.94 -6.74
N PHE A 782 -30.15 25.70 -7.00
CA PHE A 782 -29.23 25.02 -6.10
C PHE A 782 -29.06 25.78 -4.80
N SER A 783 -28.81 27.09 -4.87
CA SER A 783 -28.71 27.98 -3.69
C SER A 783 -29.99 27.95 -2.86
N ASN A 784 -31.16 28.04 -3.51
CA ASN A 784 -32.46 27.97 -2.83
C ASN A 784 -32.73 26.62 -2.18
N PHE A 785 -32.30 25.52 -2.79
CA PHE A 785 -32.38 24.19 -2.19
C PHE A 785 -31.50 24.09 -0.94
N LEU A 786 -30.25 24.54 -1.03
CA LEU A 786 -29.29 24.52 0.07
C LEU A 786 -29.75 25.38 1.27
N CYS A 787 -30.39 26.52 1.01
CA CYS A 787 -31.01 27.33 2.06
C CYS A 787 -32.13 26.62 2.84
N LYS A 788 -32.74 25.56 2.29
CA LYS A 788 -33.79 24.79 2.95
C LYS A 788 -33.26 23.53 3.63
N GLN A 789 -32.01 23.18 3.38
CA GLN A 789 -31.43 21.92 3.84
C GLN A 789 -31.04 22.00 5.32
N SER A 790 -31.42 20.98 6.09
CA SER A 790 -31.05 20.87 7.50
C SER A 790 -29.54 20.66 7.68
N SER A 791 -29.04 20.96 8.87
CA SER A 791 -27.67 20.64 9.27
C SER A 791 -27.61 19.20 9.79
N TYR A 792 -26.80 18.37 9.17
CA TYR A 792 -26.35 17.07 9.68
C TYR A 792 -25.24 17.29 10.72
N ARG A 793 -25.53 17.07 12.00
CA ARG A 793 -24.67 17.52 13.12
C ARG A 793 -23.80 16.42 13.70
N LYS A 794 -22.52 16.74 13.93
CA LYS A 794 -21.53 15.80 14.46
C LYS A 794 -21.94 15.13 15.78
N ASN A 795 -22.34 15.96 16.74
CA ASN A 795 -22.58 15.49 18.10
C ASN A 795 -23.92 14.73 18.27
N ILE A 796 -24.76 14.67 17.24
CA ILE A 796 -26.10 14.10 17.32
C ILE A 796 -26.24 12.91 16.36
N GLU A 797 -25.84 13.09 15.10
CA GLU A 797 -26.17 12.15 14.03
C GLU A 797 -24.94 11.40 13.50
N TRP A 798 -23.74 11.97 13.65
CA TRP A 798 -22.47 11.48 13.13
C TRP A 798 -21.82 10.47 14.10
N GLN A 799 -22.55 9.42 14.46
CA GLN A 799 -22.15 8.46 15.51
C GLN A 799 -21.75 7.11 14.91
N SER A 800 -20.69 7.10 14.10
CA SER A 800 -20.15 5.86 13.55
C SER A 800 -18.97 5.33 14.37
N MET A 801 -18.74 4.01 14.31
CA MET A 801 -17.54 3.41 14.90
C MET A 801 -16.26 3.95 14.27
N GLU A 802 -16.30 4.36 13.00
CA GLU A 802 -15.13 4.85 12.29
C GLU A 802 -14.80 6.30 12.67
N ASP A 803 -15.79 7.18 12.88
CA ASP A 803 -15.57 8.50 13.49
C ASP A 803 -15.01 8.36 14.91
N ALA A 804 -15.51 7.41 15.71
CA ALA A 804 -14.96 7.16 17.04
C ALA A 804 -13.47 6.72 17.00
N ARG A 805 -13.10 5.84 16.05
CA ARG A 805 -11.69 5.45 15.85
C ARG A 805 -10.84 6.62 15.39
N PHE A 806 -11.36 7.43 14.49
CA PHE A 806 -10.70 8.63 14.01
C PHE A 806 -10.46 9.63 15.16
N GLN A 807 -11.47 9.91 15.97
CA GLN A 807 -11.35 10.76 17.17
C GLN A 807 -10.32 10.22 18.16
N ILE A 808 -10.30 8.90 18.41
CA ILE A 808 -9.29 8.28 19.28
C ILE A 808 -7.89 8.54 18.73
N ASN A 809 -7.66 8.30 17.44
CA ASN A 809 -6.36 8.51 16.80
C ASN A 809 -5.89 9.96 16.90
N PHE A 810 -6.79 10.93 16.69
CA PHE A 810 -6.48 12.36 16.83
C PHE A 810 -6.19 12.78 18.28
N MET A 811 -6.78 12.10 19.27
CA MET A 811 -6.51 12.36 20.69
C MET A 811 -5.16 11.81 21.17
N ILE A 812 -4.57 10.81 20.48
CA ILE A 812 -3.30 10.20 20.90
C ILE A 812 -2.21 11.26 21.06
N ARG A 813 -2.02 12.12 20.05
CA ARG A 813 -0.95 13.13 20.07
C ARG A 813 -1.14 14.17 21.20
N PRO A 814 -2.30 14.83 21.38
CA PRO A 814 -2.55 15.71 22.52
C PRO A 814 -2.35 15.03 23.88
N ILE A 815 -2.76 13.76 24.02
CA ILE A 815 -2.57 12.99 25.27
C ILE A 815 -1.09 12.77 25.53
N VAL A 816 -0.33 12.29 24.54
CA VAL A 816 1.11 12.06 24.67
C VAL A 816 1.86 13.36 24.96
N GLU A 817 1.49 14.45 24.30
CA GLU A 817 2.06 15.77 24.56
C GLU A 817 1.76 16.27 25.99
N THR A 818 0.54 16.04 26.47
CA THR A 818 0.16 16.37 27.85
C THR A 818 0.96 15.53 28.84
N MET A 819 1.08 14.21 28.62
CA MET A 819 1.89 13.32 29.45
C MET A 819 3.35 13.75 29.47
N ARG A 820 3.92 14.08 28.30
CA ARG A 820 5.29 14.59 28.17
C ARG A 820 5.48 15.89 28.96
N ASN A 821 4.54 16.83 28.86
CA ASN A 821 4.59 18.10 29.59
C ASN A 821 4.48 17.90 31.11
N VAL A 822 3.62 16.98 31.56
CA VAL A 822 3.50 16.63 32.99
C VAL A 822 4.80 16.02 33.49
N LEU A 823 5.36 15.02 32.80
CA LEU A 823 6.63 14.40 33.18
C LEU A 823 7.78 15.41 33.18
N ARG A 824 7.83 16.29 32.19
CA ARG A 824 8.81 17.38 32.15
C ARG A 824 8.68 18.30 33.37
N ASN A 825 7.46 18.66 33.76
CA ASN A 825 7.24 19.51 34.92
C ASN A 825 7.63 18.82 36.24
N ILE A 826 7.41 17.52 36.37
CA ILE A 826 7.87 16.72 37.53
C ILE A 826 9.40 16.74 37.60
N ILE A 827 10.09 16.48 36.49
CA ILE A 827 11.56 16.50 36.43
C ILE A 827 12.12 17.89 36.77
N LEU A 828 11.50 18.96 36.25
CA LEU A 828 11.91 20.33 36.56
C LEU A 828 11.74 20.67 38.04
N PHE A 829 10.64 20.20 38.65
CA PHE A 829 10.40 20.35 40.07
C PHE A 829 11.49 19.66 40.91
N ASP A 830 11.83 18.41 40.59
CA ASP A 830 12.87 17.64 41.29
C ASP A 830 14.27 18.24 41.14
N LEU A 831 14.54 18.92 40.02
CA LEU A 831 15.81 19.61 39.76
C LEU A 831 15.86 21.03 40.37
N HIS A 832 14.83 21.47 41.10
CA HIS A 832 14.66 22.87 41.55
C HIS A 832 14.83 23.89 40.41
N ALA A 833 14.52 23.49 39.18
CA ALA A 833 14.64 24.29 37.98
C ALA A 833 13.24 24.78 37.57
N SER A 834 13.15 26.01 37.07
CA SER A 834 11.91 26.52 36.49
C SER A 834 12.15 26.96 35.05
N ILE A 835 11.22 26.62 34.17
CA ILE A 835 11.17 27.20 32.82
C ILE A 835 10.36 28.48 32.93
N LYS A 836 11.03 29.62 32.83
CA LYS A 836 10.37 30.91 32.70
C LYS A 836 9.96 31.10 31.24
N LEU A 837 8.69 30.84 30.92
CA LEU A 837 8.12 31.21 29.63
C LEU A 837 7.88 32.72 29.63
N SER A 838 8.89 33.49 29.19
CA SER A 838 8.69 34.90 28.86
C SER A 838 8.16 34.97 27.44
N ALA A 839 6.91 35.42 27.25
CA ALA A 839 6.48 35.89 25.96
C ALA A 839 7.36 37.09 25.59
N LYS A 840 8.34 36.89 24.71
CA LYS A 840 8.95 38.04 24.03
C LYS A 840 7.86 38.59 23.12
N PRO A 841 7.53 39.89 23.17
CA PRO A 841 6.74 40.47 22.10
C PRO A 841 7.47 40.14 20.79
N ALA A 842 6.75 39.63 19.81
CA ALA A 842 7.28 39.50 18.47
C ALA A 842 7.74 40.90 18.03
N ILE A 843 9.06 41.12 18.05
CA ILE A 843 9.69 42.29 17.45
C ILE A 843 9.30 42.25 15.96
N PRO A 844 9.05 43.40 15.31
CA PRO A 844 8.40 43.45 14.00
C PRO A 844 9.12 42.55 13.00
N SER A 845 8.33 41.80 12.24
CA SER A 845 8.74 40.81 11.23
C SER A 845 10.03 41.14 10.51
N SER A 846 11.13 40.49 10.92
CA SER A 846 12.32 40.39 10.09
C SER A 846 11.95 39.56 8.85
N THR A 847 12.03 40.17 7.67
CA THR A 847 11.68 39.52 6.39
C THR A 847 12.94 39.01 5.70
N ILE A 848 12.80 37.90 4.97
CA ILE A 848 13.84 37.29 4.16
C ILE A 848 14.26 38.29 3.07
N CYS A 849 15.55 38.68 3.04
CA CYS A 849 16.07 39.59 2.04
C CYS A 849 16.43 38.84 0.75
N TYR A 850 15.75 39.14 -0.36
CA TYR A 850 16.05 38.56 -1.68
C TYR A 850 17.07 39.37 -2.49
N LYS A 851 17.50 40.54 -2.00
CA LYS A 851 18.49 41.40 -2.68
C LYS A 851 19.95 41.14 -2.29
N CYS A 852 20.21 40.52 -1.15
CA CYS A 852 21.57 40.17 -0.75
C CYS A 852 22.03 38.95 -1.54
N SER A 853 23.24 38.99 -2.12
CA SER A 853 23.84 37.86 -2.81
C SER A 853 24.02 36.69 -1.83
N ARG A 854 23.19 35.66 -1.97
CA ARG A 854 23.22 34.48 -1.10
C ARG A 854 24.31 33.54 -1.58
N GLN A 855 25.21 33.14 -0.68
CA GLN A 855 26.14 32.05 -0.96
C GLN A 855 25.73 30.81 -0.16
N PRO A 856 25.62 29.63 -0.80
CA PRO A 856 25.29 28.40 -0.09
C PRO A 856 26.43 28.05 0.87
N GLY A 857 26.07 27.78 2.12
CA GLY A 857 26.98 27.28 3.15
C GLY A 857 26.80 25.78 3.33
N LYS A 858 27.90 25.04 3.45
CA LYS A 858 27.83 23.60 3.69
C LYS A 858 27.57 23.32 5.17
N TYR A 859 26.45 22.68 5.48
CA TYR A 859 26.09 22.20 6.81
C TYR A 859 25.99 20.67 6.78
N ASP A 860 27.01 20.03 7.38
CA ASP A 860 27.24 18.59 7.30
C ASP A 860 27.31 18.09 5.84
N ARG A 861 26.35 17.27 5.39
CA ARG A 861 26.35 16.68 4.03
C ARG A 861 25.57 17.50 3.00
N PHE A 862 24.88 18.56 3.40
CA PHE A 862 24.02 19.35 2.52
C PHE A 862 24.50 20.80 2.41
N TRP A 863 24.26 21.41 1.26
CA TRP A 863 24.42 22.84 1.07
C TRP A 863 23.12 23.52 1.44
N ILE A 864 23.17 24.34 2.49
CA ILE A 864 22.04 25.14 2.94
C ILE A 864 22.29 26.56 2.44
N LEU A 865 21.27 27.19 1.86
CA LEU A 865 21.31 28.61 1.50
C LEU A 865 20.66 29.39 2.65
N PRO A 866 21.43 29.89 3.63
CA PRO A 866 20.85 30.54 4.80
C PRO A 866 20.12 31.84 4.38
N ASP A 867 18.90 32.03 4.88
CA ASP A 867 18.17 33.28 4.66
C ASP A 867 18.76 34.40 5.52
N HIS A 868 19.17 35.49 4.87
CA HIS A 868 19.56 36.72 5.56
C HIS A 868 18.30 37.53 5.87
N LEU A 869 18.03 37.71 7.17
CA LEU A 869 16.88 38.46 7.68
C LEU A 869 17.29 39.91 7.94
N HIS A 870 16.58 40.87 7.37
CA HIS A 870 16.75 42.30 7.67
C HIS A 870 15.52 42.85 8.39
N ASN A 871 15.75 43.82 9.27
CA ASN A 871 14.66 44.64 9.78
C ASN A 871 14.17 45.56 8.65
N PRO A 872 12.85 45.72 8.43
CA PRO A 872 12.35 46.67 7.45
C PRO A 872 12.85 48.08 7.79
N PRO A 873 13.20 48.91 6.78
CA PRO A 873 13.60 50.29 7.05
C PRO A 873 12.48 51.00 7.79
N LYS A 874 12.82 51.74 8.84
CA LYS A 874 11.86 52.56 9.60
C LYS A 874 11.22 53.54 8.61
N MET A 875 9.91 53.39 8.36
CA MET A 875 9.11 54.41 7.69
C MET A 875 8.85 55.59 8.62
#